data_AF-A0A924U593-F1
#
_entry.id   AF-A0A924U593-F1
#
_cell.length_a   1.000
_cell.length_b   1.000
_cell.length_c   1.000
_cell.angle_alpha   90.00
_cell.angle_beta   90.00
_cell.angle_gamma   90.00
#
_symmetry.space_group_name_H-M   'P 1'
#
loop_
_entity.id
_entity.type
_entity.pdbx_description
1 polymer ?
#
loop_
_entity_poly.entity_id
_entity_poly.type
_entity_poly.pdbx_seq_one_letter_code
_entity_poly.pdbx_strand_id
1 'polypeptide(L)'
;MRLEQFTTDAYPVHQRPHAWREALHLHRLRPEMAPAAEPLYGTVTARRTARGVEMARITSSAQTIQRLGTAGDAVWLALHMGGDAALHHGRQTIELAPGDIVFGPDHAQGDLDFRSNFRQFMVSMPRASLKARLPGGHAFVLGHLSGSAGLGRMFAGTLTALADAFDTLADDDIAPVESALSEFIATTMAAQRDPAAPTITSTRAATVRRLCRYVDANLSDPSLTVAGVAAHEHLSERLVQKLFEGLGQTFTSYLRQSRLERCRADLANRQYGHLSISDICFRWGFNDPAHFSHCFRDRFSMSPRQYRSQANEASQQSLRKRIKRGWPSGYFETPAADPVATSGVELASADGTFTHAHSTAISTGIGAGRHHHLPANAQSIHWGYFSRSIPPVLRIDSGDIVTIETLTQHAYDDHERMIKGDSGAESVFHWTPEHKAVDRRGAGPTDASIYGRGSGEGFGVHICTGPIFVKDAQPGDVLEVRILDLAPRLAANAKYEGRAFGSNAAAWWGFHYDDLIEEPKQREVVTIYEVDCSQDQPCAHAVYNFRWTPQLDPNGVLHPTIDYPGIPIDRASIVENHGVLQGVTIPVRPHFGVIAVAPAETGLVDSIPPSCFGGNLDNWRIAKGATLYLRVGVDGALLSVGDPHASQGDSELCGTAIECSLTGVFQIVLHKAANLRDEPFADIDYPLVETADEWVIHGFSHPDYLKEFGNKARSAIYEKSSLDPAMRDAFRKTRRFLMTAMGLTEDEAISLMSVAVDFGVTQVVDGNWGVHAVIRKSMFAGRVRPQAAPSVNSP
;
A
#
# COMPACT_ATOMS: atom_id res chain seq x y z
N MET A 1 1.41 -5.75 28.03
CA MET A 1 0.03 -5.23 27.82
C MET A 1 -0.63 -5.90 26.62
N ARG A 2 -1.97 -5.95 26.53
CA ARG A 2 -2.67 -6.58 25.40
C ARG A 2 -3.09 -5.50 24.39
N LEU A 3 -2.69 -5.67 23.13
CA LEU A 3 -3.24 -4.92 22.00
C LEU A 3 -4.68 -5.36 21.80
N GLU A 4 -5.63 -4.43 21.87
CA GLU A 4 -7.04 -4.69 21.61
C GLU A 4 -7.33 -4.31 20.15
N GLN A 5 -7.89 -5.24 19.39
CA GLN A 5 -8.26 -5.03 17.99
C GLN A 5 -9.72 -5.43 17.78
N PHE A 6 -10.48 -4.51 17.23
CA PHE A 6 -11.87 -4.70 16.84
C PHE A 6 -12.06 -4.32 15.36
N THR A 7 -12.86 -5.10 14.64
CA THR A 7 -13.36 -4.75 13.31
C THR A 7 -14.82 -5.13 13.17
N THR A 8 -15.64 -4.25 12.60
CA THR A 8 -17.04 -4.54 12.25
C THR A 8 -17.15 -5.61 11.18
N ASP A 9 -16.14 -5.80 10.35
CA ASP A 9 -16.16 -6.80 9.27
C ASP A 9 -16.17 -8.23 9.82
N ALA A 10 -15.85 -8.41 11.10
CA ALA A 10 -16.04 -9.67 11.79
C ALA A 10 -17.52 -10.03 12.04
N TYR A 11 -18.45 -9.12 11.78
CA TYR A 11 -19.88 -9.24 12.07
C TYR A 11 -20.74 -9.09 10.82
N PRO A 12 -21.90 -9.77 10.77
CA PRO A 12 -22.91 -9.55 9.74
C PRO A 12 -23.36 -8.10 9.67
N VAL A 13 -23.68 -7.56 8.49
CA VAL A 13 -24.02 -6.13 8.28
C VAL A 13 -25.04 -5.60 9.29
N HIS A 14 -26.12 -6.35 9.56
CA HIS A 14 -27.19 -5.93 10.47
C HIS A 14 -26.75 -5.85 11.95
N GLN A 15 -25.66 -6.50 12.34
CA GLN A 15 -25.13 -6.49 13.71
C GLN A 15 -24.04 -5.44 13.92
N ARG A 16 -23.42 -4.94 12.84
CA ARG A 16 -22.31 -3.98 12.89
C ARG A 16 -22.62 -2.74 13.72
N PRO A 17 -23.80 -2.07 13.59
CA PRO A 17 -24.10 -0.87 14.36
C PRO A 17 -24.07 -1.09 15.87
N HIS A 18 -24.56 -2.23 16.34
CA HIS A 18 -24.55 -2.56 17.77
C HIS A 18 -23.14 -2.92 18.24
N ALA A 19 -22.45 -3.81 17.53
CA ALA A 19 -21.08 -4.22 17.88
C ALA A 19 -20.10 -3.03 17.88
N TRP A 20 -20.24 -2.11 16.92
CA TRP A 20 -19.44 -0.89 16.85
C TRP A 20 -19.67 0.04 18.05
N ARG A 21 -20.93 0.20 18.46
CA ARG A 21 -21.30 1.01 19.63
C ARG A 21 -20.66 0.45 20.90
N GLU A 22 -20.70 -0.86 21.10
CA GLU A 22 -20.06 -1.52 22.25
C GLU A 22 -18.54 -1.34 22.21
N ALA A 23 -17.90 -1.53 21.05
CA ALA A 23 -16.46 -1.37 20.89
C ALA A 23 -15.99 0.06 21.21
N LEU A 24 -16.71 1.08 20.72
CA LEU A 24 -16.39 2.47 21.01
C LEU A 24 -16.66 2.85 22.48
N HIS A 25 -17.68 2.26 23.13
CA HIS A 25 -17.96 2.50 24.56
C HIS A 25 -16.79 2.09 25.46
N LEU A 26 -16.05 1.01 25.12
CA LEU A 26 -14.85 0.60 25.84
C LEU A 26 -13.77 1.69 25.87
N HIS A 27 -13.73 2.54 24.84
CA HIS A 27 -12.81 3.68 24.71
C HIS A 27 -13.43 5.02 25.10
N ARG A 28 -14.58 4.99 25.79
CA ARG A 28 -15.34 6.19 26.24
C ARG A 28 -15.83 7.06 25.08
N LEU A 29 -16.26 6.41 24.01
CA LEU A 29 -16.78 7.06 22.80
C LEU A 29 -18.20 6.55 22.53
N ARG A 30 -19.08 7.45 22.12
CA ARG A 30 -20.43 7.13 21.68
C ARG A 30 -20.59 7.54 20.23
N PRO A 31 -20.77 6.58 19.30
CA PRO A 31 -21.14 6.92 17.94
C PRO A 31 -22.63 7.27 17.86
N GLU A 32 -22.93 8.31 17.10
CA GLU A 32 -24.26 8.61 16.59
C GLU A 32 -24.18 8.49 15.06
N MET A 33 -24.87 7.48 14.53
CA MET A 33 -24.82 7.12 13.12
C MET A 33 -26.12 7.58 12.47
N ALA A 34 -26.02 8.40 11.44
CA ALA A 34 -27.16 8.66 10.56
C ALA A 34 -27.48 7.38 9.75
N PRO A 35 -28.72 7.22 9.24
CA PRO A 35 -29.01 6.22 8.22
C PRO A 35 -28.11 6.49 7.01
N ALA A 36 -27.09 5.66 6.82
CA ALA A 36 -26.11 5.83 5.75
C ALA A 36 -26.51 5.04 4.50
N ALA A 37 -26.09 5.53 3.33
CA ALA A 37 -26.26 4.83 2.06
C ALA A 37 -25.39 3.56 1.96
N GLU A 38 -24.30 3.49 2.74
CA GLU A 38 -23.39 2.34 2.79
C GLU A 38 -23.45 1.64 4.16
N PRO A 39 -23.19 0.32 4.21
CA PRO A 39 -23.02 -0.41 5.46
C PRO A 39 -21.88 0.18 6.31
N LEU A 40 -22.12 0.29 7.62
CA LEU A 40 -21.09 0.68 8.57
C LEU A 40 -19.86 -0.22 8.43
N TYR A 41 -18.69 0.40 8.30
CA TYR A 41 -17.41 -0.24 8.55
C TYR A 41 -16.69 0.54 9.65
N GLY A 42 -15.96 -0.17 10.51
CA GLY A 42 -15.23 0.43 11.62
C GLY A 42 -14.15 -0.50 12.16
N THR A 43 -12.95 0.02 12.33
CA THR A 43 -11.83 -0.64 13.00
C THR A 43 -11.32 0.20 14.15
N VAL A 44 -11.02 -0.46 15.27
CA VAL A 44 -10.35 0.14 16.43
C VAL A 44 -9.17 -0.73 16.81
N THR A 45 -8.00 -0.13 16.85
CA THR A 45 -6.80 -0.74 17.45
C THR A 45 -6.37 0.12 18.61
N ALA A 46 -6.36 -0.46 19.81
CA ALA A 46 -6.10 0.28 21.04
C ALA A 46 -5.06 -0.41 21.92
N ARG A 47 -4.32 0.41 22.67
CA ARG A 47 -3.31 -0.02 23.64
C ARG A 47 -3.34 0.89 24.84
N ARG A 48 -3.28 0.29 26.03
CA ARG A 48 -3.10 1.01 27.29
C ARG A 48 -1.73 0.69 27.88
N THR A 49 -1.02 1.72 28.33
CA THR A 49 0.34 1.61 28.90
C THR A 49 0.31 1.43 30.42
N ALA A 50 1.47 1.10 31.02
CA ALA A 50 1.58 0.89 32.46
C ALA A 50 1.32 2.14 33.29
N ARG A 51 1.53 3.32 32.70
CA ARG A 51 1.22 4.61 33.31
C ARG A 51 -0.21 5.08 33.05
N GLY A 52 -1.05 4.22 32.45
CA GLY A 52 -2.46 4.49 32.19
C GLY A 52 -2.72 5.38 30.99
N VAL A 53 -1.73 5.60 30.11
CA VAL A 53 -1.94 6.28 28.82
C VAL A 53 -2.67 5.32 27.89
N GLU A 54 -3.81 5.74 27.37
CA GLU A 54 -4.59 5.00 26.40
C GLU A 54 -4.39 5.62 25.03
N MET A 55 -4.08 4.79 24.04
CA MET A 55 -3.89 5.18 22.64
C MET A 55 -4.84 4.33 21.79
N ALA A 56 -5.57 4.95 20.87
CA ALA A 56 -6.49 4.26 19.99
C ALA A 56 -6.41 4.84 18.57
N ARG A 57 -6.20 3.98 17.58
CA ARG A 57 -6.38 4.29 16.17
C ARG A 57 -7.77 3.82 15.74
N ILE A 58 -8.55 4.73 15.18
CA ILE A 58 -9.95 4.52 14.80
C ILE A 58 -10.11 4.88 13.32
N THR A 59 -10.67 3.96 12.54
CA THR A 59 -11.04 4.18 11.15
C THR A 59 -12.49 3.75 10.98
N SER A 60 -13.35 4.55 10.35
CA SER A 60 -14.76 4.17 10.17
C SER A 60 -15.45 5.01 9.10
N SER A 61 -16.64 4.57 8.67
CA SER A 61 -17.54 5.38 7.84
C SER A 61 -18.04 6.64 8.56
N ALA A 62 -18.59 7.58 7.78
CA ALA A 62 -19.18 8.83 8.28
C ALA A 62 -20.13 8.61 9.47
N GLN A 63 -19.94 9.38 10.55
CA GLN A 63 -20.73 9.37 11.78
C GLN A 63 -20.31 10.54 12.68
N THR A 64 -21.12 10.83 13.69
CA THR A 64 -20.72 11.75 14.77
C THR A 64 -20.20 10.93 15.95
N ILE A 65 -19.05 11.31 16.52
CA ILE A 65 -18.50 10.69 17.73
C ILE A 65 -18.54 11.69 18.87
N GLN A 66 -19.22 11.28 19.94
CA GLN A 66 -19.26 12.02 21.20
C GLN A 66 -18.34 11.36 22.21
N ARG A 67 -17.58 12.16 22.94
CA ARG A 67 -16.80 11.62 24.07
C ARG A 67 -17.69 11.50 25.31
N LEU A 68 -17.73 10.30 25.88
CA LEU A 68 -18.47 10.03 27.11
C LEU A 68 -17.64 10.52 28.30
N GLY A 69 -17.89 11.76 28.71
CA GLY A 69 -17.21 12.36 29.86
C GLY A 69 -17.52 11.62 31.15
N THR A 70 -16.48 11.32 31.93
CA THR A 70 -16.61 10.85 33.32
C THR A 70 -15.99 11.88 34.27
N ALA A 71 -16.25 11.79 35.58
CA ALA A 71 -15.58 12.61 36.60
C ALA A 71 -14.08 12.28 36.79
N GLY A 72 -13.42 11.74 35.76
CA GLY A 72 -12.02 11.34 35.75
C GLY A 72 -11.06 12.49 35.52
N ASP A 73 -9.88 12.42 36.14
CA ASP A 73 -8.81 13.41 36.02
C ASP A 73 -7.87 13.06 34.86
N ALA A 74 -8.34 13.19 33.61
CA ALA A 74 -7.58 12.90 32.40
C ALA A 74 -7.64 14.03 31.36
N VAL A 75 -6.60 14.11 30.52
CA VAL A 75 -6.54 14.96 29.33
C VAL A 75 -6.58 14.05 28.12
N TRP A 76 -7.41 14.37 27.15
CA TRP A 76 -7.47 13.65 25.88
C TRP A 76 -7.06 14.55 24.73
N LEU A 77 -6.60 13.92 23.67
CA LEU A 77 -6.29 14.54 22.40
C LEU A 77 -6.69 13.61 21.26
N ALA A 78 -7.13 14.20 20.16
CA ALA A 78 -7.54 13.51 18.95
C ALA A 78 -6.86 14.19 17.77
N LEU A 79 -5.94 13.47 17.14
CA LEU A 79 -5.32 13.84 15.88
C LEU A 79 -6.26 13.42 14.75
N HIS A 80 -6.68 14.38 13.92
CA HIS A 80 -7.43 14.09 12.70
C HIS A 80 -6.45 13.66 11.60
N MET A 81 -6.60 12.44 11.07
CA MET A 81 -5.65 11.88 10.09
C MET A 81 -6.19 11.85 8.65
N GLY A 82 -7.51 11.92 8.47
CA GLY A 82 -8.12 11.93 7.15
C GLY A 82 -9.65 11.87 7.20
N GLY A 83 -10.27 12.23 6.08
CA GLY A 83 -11.71 12.44 5.95
C GLY A 83 -12.11 13.88 6.23
N ASP A 84 -13.31 14.26 5.81
CA ASP A 84 -13.93 15.55 6.11
C ASP A 84 -14.53 15.53 7.52
N ALA A 85 -14.04 16.41 8.40
CA ALA A 85 -14.45 16.44 9.80
C ALA A 85 -14.62 17.86 10.35
N ALA A 86 -15.51 18.00 11.32
CA ALA A 86 -15.69 19.22 12.09
C ALA A 86 -15.82 18.91 13.59
N LEU A 87 -15.38 19.86 14.43
CA LEU A 87 -15.63 19.84 15.87
C LEU A 87 -16.76 20.81 16.19
N HIS A 88 -17.81 20.32 16.84
CA HIS A 88 -18.90 21.15 17.37
C HIS A 88 -18.76 21.31 18.88
N HIS A 89 -18.66 22.54 19.36
CA HIS A 89 -18.60 22.87 20.79
C HIS A 89 -19.41 24.14 21.07
N GLY A 90 -20.53 23.99 21.79
CA GLY A 90 -21.45 25.09 22.07
C GLY A 90 -22.04 25.66 20.78
N ARG A 91 -21.76 26.94 20.48
CA ARG A 91 -22.18 27.61 19.22
C ARG A 91 -21.07 27.68 18.17
N GLN A 92 -19.89 27.16 18.47
CA GLN A 92 -18.74 27.19 17.56
C GLN A 92 -18.63 25.88 16.80
N THR A 93 -18.36 25.98 15.51
CA THR A 93 -17.99 24.84 14.64
C THR A 93 -16.62 25.13 14.08
N ILE A 94 -15.70 24.17 14.22
CA ILE A 94 -14.32 24.27 13.74
C ILE A 94 -14.11 23.17 12.72
N GLU A 95 -13.87 23.56 11.47
CA GLU A 95 -13.49 22.63 10.40
C GLU A 95 -12.08 22.09 10.66
N LEU A 96 -11.89 20.77 10.52
CA LEU A 96 -10.64 20.10 10.83
C LEU A 96 -9.92 19.67 9.56
N ALA A 97 -8.71 20.18 9.34
CA ALA A 97 -7.83 19.68 8.29
C ALA A 97 -7.05 18.44 8.78
N PRO A 98 -6.68 17.49 7.90
CA PRO A 98 -5.76 16.42 8.28
C PRO A 98 -4.47 16.98 8.90
N GLY A 99 -4.09 16.45 10.06
CA GLY A 99 -2.99 16.93 10.90
C GLY A 99 -3.44 17.82 12.06
N ASP A 100 -4.67 18.34 12.05
CA ASP A 100 -5.18 19.13 13.17
C ASP A 100 -5.43 18.26 14.42
N ILE A 101 -5.24 18.88 15.58
CA ILE A 101 -5.35 18.22 16.88
C ILE A 101 -6.43 18.92 17.69
N VAL A 102 -7.43 18.15 18.13
CA VAL A 102 -8.40 18.56 19.16
C VAL A 102 -7.92 18.03 20.49
N PHE A 103 -8.01 18.83 21.56
CA PHE A 103 -7.63 18.39 22.89
C PHE A 103 -8.52 19.02 23.96
N GLY A 104 -8.65 18.34 25.10
CA GLY A 104 -9.46 18.86 26.19
C GLY A 104 -9.38 18.01 27.46
N PRO A 105 -9.99 18.48 28.55
CA PRO A 105 -10.22 17.64 29.72
C PRO A 105 -11.25 16.55 29.40
N ASP A 106 -11.25 15.45 30.16
CA ASP A 106 -12.14 14.31 29.92
C ASP A 106 -13.65 14.68 29.99
N HIS A 107 -14.01 15.74 30.71
CA HIS A 107 -15.38 16.24 30.83
C HIS A 107 -15.78 17.30 29.80
N ALA A 108 -14.86 17.72 28.91
CA ALA A 108 -15.21 18.67 27.86
C ALA A 108 -16.20 18.03 26.88
N GLN A 109 -17.33 18.70 26.69
CA GLN A 109 -18.34 18.30 25.72
C GLN A 109 -17.98 18.86 24.35
N GLY A 110 -17.85 17.97 23.37
CA GLY A 110 -17.61 18.32 21.98
C GLY A 110 -17.90 17.12 21.10
N ASP A 111 -18.56 17.37 19.97
CA ASP A 111 -18.96 16.36 19.03
C ASP A 111 -18.02 16.43 17.83
N LEU A 112 -17.37 15.32 17.52
CA LEU A 112 -16.55 15.19 16.32
C LEU A 112 -17.44 14.64 15.21
N ASP A 113 -17.83 15.49 14.28
CA ASP A 113 -18.68 15.14 13.15
C ASP A 113 -17.83 14.77 11.94
N PHE A 114 -17.92 13.51 11.51
CA PHE A 114 -17.24 12.99 10.32
C PHE A 114 -18.24 12.81 9.19
N ARG A 115 -18.09 13.61 8.14
CA ARG A 115 -19.02 13.64 7.00
C ARG A 115 -18.64 12.68 5.88
N SER A 116 -17.48 12.04 5.99
CA SER A 116 -16.97 11.01 5.09
C SER A 116 -16.22 9.94 5.89
N ASN A 117 -15.73 8.91 5.21
CA ASN A 117 -14.84 7.91 5.79
C ASN A 117 -13.64 8.60 6.44
N PHE A 118 -13.39 8.33 7.72
CA PHE A 118 -12.41 9.08 8.50
C PHE A 118 -11.39 8.20 9.18
N ARG A 119 -10.28 8.83 9.59
CA ARG A 119 -9.22 8.24 10.40
C ARG A 119 -8.84 9.19 11.53
N GLN A 120 -8.77 8.64 12.74
CA GLN A 120 -8.48 9.38 13.95
C GLN A 120 -7.46 8.61 14.79
N PHE A 121 -6.52 9.34 15.40
CA PHE A 121 -5.69 8.82 16.48
C PHE A 121 -5.99 9.54 17.78
N MET A 122 -6.45 8.81 18.78
CA MET A 122 -6.81 9.34 20.08
C MET A 122 -5.77 8.94 21.13
N VAL A 123 -5.42 9.88 22.00
CA VAL A 123 -4.61 9.62 23.20
C VAL A 123 -5.33 10.17 24.41
N SER A 124 -5.45 9.38 25.47
CA SER A 124 -5.97 9.80 26.77
C SER A 124 -4.90 9.58 27.83
N MET A 125 -4.53 10.64 28.54
CA MET A 125 -3.48 10.63 29.56
C MET A 125 -4.03 11.02 30.93
N PRO A 126 -3.70 10.31 32.01
CA PRO A 126 -4.00 10.75 33.36
C PRO A 126 -3.36 12.11 33.64
N ARG A 127 -4.10 13.06 34.21
CA ARG A 127 -3.57 14.40 34.53
C ARG A 127 -2.41 14.34 35.52
N ALA A 128 -2.35 13.32 36.36
CA ALA A 128 -1.22 13.06 37.25
C ALA A 128 0.13 13.00 36.49
N SER A 129 0.13 12.50 35.26
CA SER A 129 1.33 12.45 34.40
C SER A 129 1.80 13.83 33.91
N LEU A 130 0.90 14.83 33.95
CA LEU A 130 1.15 16.21 33.53
C LEU A 130 1.41 17.17 34.70
N LYS A 131 1.06 16.80 35.94
CA LYS A 131 1.11 17.69 37.13
C LYS A 131 2.47 18.34 37.39
N ALA A 132 3.57 17.63 37.15
CA ALA A 132 4.93 18.18 37.36
C ALA A 132 5.31 19.28 36.34
N ARG A 133 4.60 19.35 35.20
CA ARG A 133 4.92 20.23 34.04
C ARG A 133 3.91 21.37 33.87
N LEU A 134 2.77 21.31 34.55
CA LEU A 134 1.73 22.35 34.56
C LEU A 134 1.56 22.93 35.98
N PRO A 135 2.47 23.83 36.43
CA PRO A 135 2.35 24.46 37.74
C PRO A 135 1.22 25.49 37.74
N GLY A 136 0.09 25.13 38.34
CA GLY A 136 -1.07 26.01 38.53
C GLY A 136 -2.38 25.24 38.29
N GLY A 137 -3.40 25.50 39.11
CA GLY A 137 -4.74 24.94 38.99
C GLY A 137 -5.49 25.46 37.75
N HIS A 138 -4.92 25.30 36.57
CA HIS A 138 -5.49 25.72 35.31
C HIS A 138 -6.84 25.03 35.09
N ALA A 139 -7.86 25.82 34.73
CA ALA A 139 -9.10 25.32 34.17
C ALA A 139 -8.85 24.96 32.70
N PHE A 140 -9.13 23.72 32.33
CA PHE A 140 -8.90 23.19 30.99
C PHE A 140 -10.17 23.43 30.19
N VAL A 141 -10.04 23.91 28.97
CA VAL A 141 -11.16 24.04 28.03
C VAL A 141 -10.79 23.27 26.77
N LEU A 142 -11.81 22.79 26.05
CA LEU A 142 -11.63 22.18 24.74
C LEU A 142 -10.93 23.17 23.80
N GLY A 143 -9.87 22.72 23.15
CA GLY A 143 -9.04 23.52 22.25
C GLY A 143 -8.75 22.81 20.93
N HIS A 144 -8.36 23.60 19.94
CA HIS A 144 -7.90 23.17 18.62
C HIS A 144 -6.48 23.69 18.36
N LEU A 145 -5.67 22.87 17.72
CA LEU A 145 -4.32 23.21 17.28
C LEU A 145 -4.17 22.82 15.81
N SER A 146 -3.83 23.81 14.97
CA SER A 146 -3.58 23.52 13.56
C SER A 146 -2.29 22.73 13.36
N GLY A 147 -2.36 21.66 12.57
CA GLY A 147 -1.22 20.83 12.19
C GLY A 147 -0.33 21.43 11.10
N SER A 148 -0.67 22.60 10.56
CA SER A 148 -0.01 23.16 9.38
C SER A 148 1.25 23.99 9.68
N ALA A 149 1.40 24.51 10.90
CA ALA A 149 2.49 25.42 11.25
C ALA A 149 2.96 25.34 12.71
N GLY A 150 4.16 25.87 12.96
CA GLY A 150 4.73 26.03 14.31
C GLY A 150 4.86 24.72 15.10
N LEU A 151 4.56 24.79 16.40
CA LEU A 151 4.57 23.64 17.32
C LEU A 151 3.49 22.60 16.96
N GLY A 152 2.37 23.03 16.38
CA GLY A 152 1.29 22.13 15.97
C GLY A 152 1.73 21.13 14.90
N ARG A 153 2.49 21.58 13.89
CA ARG A 153 3.08 20.70 12.88
C ARG A 153 4.03 19.66 13.47
N MET A 154 4.86 20.07 14.43
CA MET A 154 5.78 19.14 15.09
C MET A 154 5.03 18.09 15.90
N PHE A 155 4.03 18.53 16.68
CA PHE A 155 3.26 17.64 17.53
C PHE A 155 2.40 16.66 16.71
N ALA A 156 1.75 17.15 15.65
CA ALA A 156 1.02 16.31 14.71
C ALA A 156 1.92 15.27 14.04
N GLY A 157 3.14 15.66 13.66
CA GLY A 157 4.15 14.73 13.13
C GLY A 157 4.54 13.64 14.13
N THR A 158 4.76 13.98 15.40
CA THR A 158 5.06 13.00 16.46
C THR A 158 3.88 12.06 16.72
N LEU A 159 2.65 12.59 16.82
CA LEU A 159 1.45 11.77 17.01
C LEU A 159 1.18 10.86 15.80
N THR A 160 1.45 11.33 14.59
CA THR A 160 1.33 10.53 13.36
C THR A 160 2.33 9.37 13.38
N ALA A 161 3.60 9.64 13.68
CA ALA A 161 4.63 8.61 13.77
C ALA A 161 4.29 7.56 14.84
N LEU A 162 3.73 7.99 15.96
CA LEU A 162 3.25 7.10 17.00
C LEU A 162 2.04 6.25 16.54
N ALA A 163 1.05 6.88 15.91
CA ALA A 163 -0.14 6.20 15.37
C ALA A 163 0.23 5.11 14.35
N ASP A 164 1.30 5.31 13.58
CA ASP A 164 1.79 4.35 12.60
C ASP A 164 2.54 3.16 13.24
N ALA A 165 3.20 3.38 14.39
CA ALA A 165 4.17 2.45 14.98
C ALA A 165 3.73 1.77 16.29
N PHE A 166 2.70 2.25 17.00
CA PHE A 166 2.38 1.73 18.35
C PHE A 166 1.99 0.24 18.41
N ASP A 167 1.63 -0.34 17.26
CA ASP A 167 1.35 -1.77 17.08
C ASP A 167 2.62 -2.64 17.24
N THR A 168 3.79 -2.09 16.89
CA THR A 168 5.08 -2.82 16.86
C THR A 168 6.05 -2.42 17.97
N LEU A 169 5.80 -1.30 18.66
CA LEU A 169 6.67 -0.83 19.75
C LEU A 169 6.68 -1.79 20.95
N ALA A 170 7.85 -2.11 21.46
CA ALA A 170 7.99 -2.83 22.72
C ALA A 170 7.55 -1.94 23.90
N ASP A 171 7.23 -2.55 25.05
CA ASP A 171 6.80 -1.81 26.24
C ASP A 171 7.88 -0.81 26.71
N ASP A 172 9.17 -1.12 26.52
CA ASP A 172 10.30 -0.26 26.90
C ASP A 172 10.45 0.99 26.00
N ASP A 173 10.08 0.90 24.72
CA ASP A 173 10.17 2.00 23.75
C ASP A 173 9.08 3.06 23.96
N ILE A 174 8.01 2.72 24.69
CA ILE A 174 6.86 3.60 24.88
C ILE A 174 7.11 4.64 25.97
N ALA A 175 7.86 4.32 27.03
CA ALA A 175 8.07 5.24 28.15
C ALA A 175 8.76 6.59 27.74
N PRO A 176 9.77 6.59 26.84
CA PRO A 176 10.30 7.82 26.26
C PRO A 176 9.25 8.61 25.47
N VAL A 177 8.42 7.91 24.68
CA VAL A 177 7.35 8.53 23.88
C VAL A 177 6.31 9.21 24.78
N GLU A 178 5.86 8.55 25.83
CA GLU A 178 4.94 9.15 26.81
C GLU A 178 5.49 10.42 27.44
N SER A 179 6.80 10.42 27.72
CA SER A 179 7.47 11.58 28.31
C SER A 179 7.53 12.75 27.32
N ALA A 180 7.83 12.46 26.06
CA ALA A 180 7.80 13.45 24.98
C ALA A 180 6.39 14.00 24.74
N LEU A 181 5.37 13.14 24.69
CA LEU A 181 3.96 13.54 24.57
C LEU A 181 3.55 14.47 25.71
N SER A 182 3.92 14.12 26.95
CA SER A 182 3.63 14.94 28.14
C SER A 182 4.25 16.34 28.02
N GLU A 183 5.46 16.43 27.47
CA GLU A 183 6.18 17.70 27.27
C GLU A 183 5.53 18.55 26.16
N PHE A 184 5.16 17.91 25.05
CA PHE A 184 4.45 18.58 23.95
C PHE A 184 3.10 19.11 24.39
N ILE A 185 2.32 18.30 25.12
CA ILE A 185 1.03 18.73 25.68
C ILE A 185 1.26 19.92 26.62
N ALA A 186 2.18 19.81 27.57
CA ALA A 186 2.46 20.90 28.52
C ALA A 186 2.92 22.19 27.82
N THR A 187 3.79 22.08 26.81
CA THR A 187 4.35 23.22 26.07
C THR A 187 3.31 23.90 25.18
N THR A 188 2.52 23.13 24.43
CA THR A 188 1.42 23.66 23.61
C THR A 188 0.39 24.36 24.48
N MET A 189 0.08 23.80 25.64
CA MET A 189 -0.82 24.43 26.61
C MET A 189 -0.24 25.71 27.21
N ALA A 190 1.06 25.76 27.48
CA ALA A 190 1.73 26.97 27.95
C ALA A 190 1.82 28.07 26.87
N ALA A 191 1.81 27.70 25.58
CA ALA A 191 1.87 28.62 24.45
C ALA A 191 0.54 29.36 24.19
N GLN A 192 -0.59 28.89 24.74
CA GLN A 192 -1.88 29.62 24.72
C GLN A 192 -1.97 30.73 25.80
N ARG A 193 -0.83 31.16 26.37
CA ARG A 193 -0.73 32.27 27.32
C ARG A 193 -0.97 33.64 26.65
N ASP A 194 -1.47 34.57 27.47
CA ASP A 194 -1.40 36.01 27.22
C ASP A 194 0.08 36.48 27.16
N PRO A 195 0.54 37.15 26.09
CA PRO A 195 1.95 37.54 25.88
C PRO A 195 2.57 38.48 26.96
N ALA A 196 1.79 38.98 27.92
CA ALA A 196 2.17 40.09 28.79
C ALA A 196 3.05 39.75 30.02
N ALA A 197 3.67 38.56 30.12
CA ALA A 197 4.50 38.18 31.29
C ALA A 197 6.01 38.10 30.95
N PRO A 198 6.89 38.91 31.58
CA PRO A 198 8.31 38.94 31.24
C PRO A 198 9.16 37.93 32.05
N THR A 199 10.15 37.30 31.39
CA THR A 199 11.19 36.47 32.04
C THR A 199 12.59 36.88 31.57
N ILE A 200 13.47 37.20 32.53
CA ILE A 200 14.78 37.87 32.38
C ILE A 200 15.93 36.93 31.96
N THR A 201 15.69 35.63 31.72
CA THR A 201 16.72 34.65 31.31
C THR A 201 16.96 34.60 29.78
N SER A 202 16.21 35.36 28.99
CA SER A 202 16.16 35.26 27.51
C SER A 202 17.29 35.99 26.76
N THR A 203 17.92 37.02 27.35
CA THR A 203 18.88 37.90 26.66
C THR A 203 20.23 37.25 26.37
N ARG A 204 20.80 36.48 27.32
CA ARG A 204 22.08 35.79 27.11
C ARG A 204 21.97 34.65 26.07
N ALA A 205 20.90 33.87 26.14
CA ALA A 205 20.62 32.80 25.17
C ALA A 205 20.27 33.35 23.77
N ALA A 206 19.65 34.54 23.70
CA ALA A 206 19.43 35.23 22.42
C ALA A 206 20.76 35.71 21.80
N THR A 207 21.68 36.27 22.60
CA THR A 207 23.00 36.71 22.12
C THR A 207 23.86 35.55 21.62
N VAL A 208 23.90 34.43 22.35
CA VAL A 208 24.63 33.22 21.89
C VAL A 208 24.06 32.70 20.56
N ARG A 209 22.73 32.65 20.42
CA ARG A 209 22.08 32.22 19.17
C ARG A 209 22.40 33.14 17.98
N ARG A 210 22.52 34.45 18.19
CA ARG A 210 22.94 35.39 17.14
C ARG A 210 24.40 35.17 16.72
N LEU A 211 25.30 35.01 17.68
CA LEU A 211 26.72 34.73 17.43
C LEU A 211 26.91 33.42 16.65
N CYS A 212 26.26 32.33 17.06
CA CYS A 212 26.30 31.05 16.34
C CYS A 212 25.77 31.18 14.91
N ARG A 213 24.65 31.89 14.71
CA ARG A 213 24.06 32.11 13.38
C ARG A 213 25.00 32.89 12.46
N TYR A 214 25.65 33.93 12.97
CA TYR A 214 26.61 34.71 12.19
C TYR A 214 27.82 33.87 11.79
N VAL A 215 28.35 33.06 12.72
CA VAL A 215 29.45 32.12 12.41
C VAL A 215 29.01 31.12 11.34
N ASP A 216 27.84 30.51 11.49
CA ASP A 216 27.33 29.50 10.55
C ASP A 216 27.09 30.05 9.14
N ALA A 217 26.66 31.31 9.03
CA ALA A 217 26.46 32.01 7.75
C ALA A 217 27.78 32.35 7.04
N ASN A 218 28.89 32.43 7.76
CA ASN A 218 30.18 32.89 7.25
C ASN A 218 31.29 31.82 7.32
N LEU A 219 30.95 30.54 7.46
CA LEU A 219 31.93 29.46 7.62
C LEU A 219 32.93 29.34 6.46
N SER A 220 32.52 29.68 5.24
CA SER A 220 33.35 29.63 4.03
C SER A 220 34.42 30.71 3.96
N ASP A 221 34.34 31.77 4.78
CA ASP A 221 35.35 32.83 4.81
C ASP A 221 36.58 32.37 5.64
N PRO A 222 37.76 32.15 5.03
CA PRO A 222 38.96 31.73 5.74
C PRO A 222 39.50 32.78 6.72
N SER A 223 39.09 34.05 6.59
CA SER A 223 39.51 35.17 7.44
C SER A 223 38.63 35.42 8.67
N LEU A 224 37.60 34.58 8.88
CA LEU A 224 36.69 34.71 10.03
C LEU A 224 37.43 34.53 11.37
N THR A 225 37.50 35.62 12.14
CA THR A 225 38.17 35.69 13.45
C THR A 225 37.22 36.14 14.56
N VAL A 226 37.61 35.93 15.82
CA VAL A 226 36.85 36.41 16.98
C VAL A 226 36.67 37.93 16.96
N ALA A 227 37.68 38.68 16.48
CA ALA A 227 37.61 40.12 16.31
C ALA A 227 36.55 40.54 15.28
N GLY A 228 36.46 39.83 14.14
CA GLY A 228 35.45 40.09 13.11
C GLY A 228 34.02 39.84 13.61
N VAL A 229 33.80 38.75 14.35
CA VAL A 229 32.49 38.43 14.93
C VAL A 229 32.11 39.42 16.03
N ALA A 230 33.07 39.81 16.87
CA ALA A 230 32.86 40.77 17.95
C ALA A 230 32.48 42.16 17.40
N ALA A 231 33.17 42.62 16.35
CA ALA A 231 32.89 43.89 15.69
C ALA A 231 31.49 43.93 15.05
N HIS A 232 31.06 42.83 14.40
CA HIS A 232 29.73 42.74 13.78
C HIS A 232 28.59 42.81 14.80
N GLU A 233 28.71 42.12 15.93
CA GLU A 233 27.67 42.09 16.98
C GLU A 233 27.80 43.23 17.99
N HIS A 234 28.71 44.18 17.78
CA HIS A 234 29.02 45.29 18.70
C HIS A 234 29.38 44.80 20.13
N LEU A 235 30.10 43.68 20.23
CA LEU A 235 30.56 43.09 21.48
C LEU A 235 32.07 43.25 21.63
N SER A 236 32.59 43.17 22.86
CA SER A 236 34.03 43.02 23.06
C SER A 236 34.46 41.58 22.80
N GLU A 237 35.66 41.38 22.24
CA GLU A 237 36.24 40.05 22.02
C GLU A 237 36.26 39.21 23.32
N ARG A 238 36.56 39.87 24.45
CA ARG A 238 36.56 39.25 25.78
C ARG A 238 35.18 38.72 26.16
N LEU A 239 34.10 39.39 25.78
CA LEU A 239 32.74 38.93 26.05
C LEU A 239 32.37 37.74 25.14
N VAL A 240 32.75 37.76 23.87
CA VAL A 240 32.53 36.63 22.95
C VAL A 240 33.26 35.38 23.46
N GLN A 241 34.53 35.50 23.84
CA GLN A 241 35.29 34.39 24.43
C GLN A 241 34.62 33.85 25.69
N LYS A 242 34.22 34.73 26.62
CA LYS A 242 33.52 34.34 27.85
C LYS A 242 32.18 33.65 27.61
N LEU A 243 31.47 34.01 26.53
CA LEU A 243 30.22 33.36 26.14
C LEU A 243 30.46 31.94 25.61
N PHE A 244 31.51 31.73 24.80
CA PHE A 244 31.88 30.39 24.32
C PHE A 244 32.45 29.52 25.45
N GLU A 245 33.26 30.09 26.36
CA GLU A 245 33.70 29.40 27.58
C GLU A 245 32.52 28.90 28.42
N GLY A 246 31.45 29.70 28.51
CA GLY A 246 30.18 29.30 29.14
C GLY A 246 29.46 28.14 28.44
N LEU A 247 29.81 27.85 27.18
CA LEU A 247 29.37 26.67 26.42
C LEU A 247 30.36 25.50 26.50
N GLY A 248 31.40 25.61 27.33
CA GLY A 248 32.42 24.58 27.52
C GLY A 248 33.43 24.45 26.38
N GLN A 249 33.55 25.45 25.49
CA GLN A 249 34.49 25.40 24.35
C GLN A 249 35.06 26.79 24.01
N THR A 250 36.15 26.85 23.25
CA THR A 250 36.65 28.13 22.73
C THR A 250 35.99 28.47 21.40
N PHE A 251 35.94 29.76 21.04
CA PHE A 251 35.45 30.20 19.73
C PHE A 251 36.17 29.49 18.57
N THR A 252 37.51 29.39 18.65
CA THR A 252 38.33 28.72 17.62
C THR A 252 38.00 27.23 17.51
N SER A 253 37.72 26.56 18.63
CA SER A 253 37.27 25.16 18.61
C SER A 253 35.89 25.04 17.97
N TYR A 254 34.94 25.92 18.32
CA TYR A 254 33.60 25.94 17.74
C TYR A 254 33.66 26.14 16.22
N LEU A 255 34.36 27.18 15.74
CA LEU A 255 34.51 27.46 14.31
C LEU A 255 35.12 26.27 13.56
N ARG A 256 36.19 25.68 14.09
CA ARG A 256 36.83 24.51 13.48
C ARG A 256 35.88 23.31 13.42
N GLN A 257 35.12 23.04 14.49
CA GLN A 257 34.16 21.95 14.52
C GLN A 257 33.01 22.18 13.52
N SER A 258 32.46 23.40 13.45
CA SER A 258 31.41 23.74 12.48
C SER A 258 31.90 23.60 11.03
N ARG A 259 33.13 24.01 10.71
CA ARG A 259 33.72 23.80 9.38
C ARG A 259 33.93 22.32 9.05
N LEU A 260 34.47 21.54 9.99
CA LEU A 260 34.62 20.09 9.82
C LEU A 260 33.28 19.38 9.58
N GLU A 261 32.23 19.82 10.25
CA GLU A 261 30.88 19.26 10.10
C GLU A 261 30.27 19.56 8.73
N ARG A 262 30.52 20.76 8.17
CA ARG A 262 30.15 21.09 6.79
C ARG A 262 30.94 20.29 5.77
N CYS A 263 32.25 20.16 5.95
CA CYS A 263 33.08 19.27 5.11
C CYS A 263 32.56 17.83 5.17
N ARG A 264 32.18 17.32 6.35
CA ARG A 264 31.61 15.98 6.53
C ARG A 264 30.31 15.81 5.76
N ALA A 265 29.41 16.80 5.83
CA ALA A 265 28.15 16.80 5.11
C ALA A 265 28.38 16.78 3.58
N ASP A 266 29.28 17.61 3.07
CA ASP A 266 29.58 17.67 1.63
C ASP A 266 30.32 16.42 1.13
N LEU A 267 31.19 15.82 1.97
CA LEU A 267 31.85 14.55 1.66
C LEU A 267 30.88 13.37 1.58
N ALA A 268 29.74 13.44 2.26
CA ALA A 268 28.67 12.43 2.21
C ALA A 268 27.61 12.71 1.13
N ASN A 269 27.58 13.90 0.52
CA ASN A 269 26.55 14.29 -0.43
C ASN A 269 26.96 13.97 -1.87
N ARG A 270 26.15 13.15 -2.55
CA ARG A 270 26.38 12.70 -3.93
C ARG A 270 26.45 13.84 -4.95
N GLN A 271 25.72 14.94 -4.73
CA GLN A 271 25.76 16.10 -5.62
C GLN A 271 27.15 16.73 -5.70
N TYR A 272 27.99 16.56 -4.66
CA TYR A 272 29.36 17.06 -4.62
C TYR A 272 30.41 15.98 -4.94
N GLY A 273 29.99 14.82 -5.49
CA GLY A 273 30.89 13.71 -5.83
C GLY A 273 31.96 14.07 -6.87
N HIS A 274 31.70 15.10 -7.69
CA HIS A 274 32.63 15.63 -8.68
C HIS A 274 33.72 16.55 -8.08
N LEU A 275 33.55 17.02 -6.83
CA LEU A 275 34.53 17.87 -6.16
C LEU A 275 35.65 17.04 -5.52
N SER A 276 36.89 17.47 -5.65
CA SER A 276 38.01 16.84 -4.92
C SER A 276 37.89 17.11 -3.42
N ILE A 277 38.58 16.32 -2.59
CA ILE A 277 38.62 16.53 -1.14
C ILE A 277 39.23 17.91 -0.83
N SER A 278 40.20 18.35 -1.62
CA SER A 278 40.81 19.67 -1.51
C SER A 278 39.81 20.79 -1.83
N ASP A 279 38.94 20.61 -2.83
CA ASP A 279 37.92 21.62 -3.16
C ASP A 279 36.93 21.81 -2.00
N ILE A 280 36.49 20.71 -1.36
CA ILE A 280 35.61 20.77 -0.18
C ILE A 280 36.33 21.42 1.01
N CYS A 281 37.62 21.13 1.20
CA CYS A 281 38.45 21.75 2.23
C CYS A 281 38.48 23.28 2.07
N PHE A 282 38.81 23.78 0.89
CA PHE A 282 38.89 25.23 0.64
C PHE A 282 37.52 25.92 0.68
N ARG A 283 36.47 25.25 0.18
CA ARG A 283 35.08 25.77 0.19
C ARG A 283 34.58 26.16 1.58
N TRP A 284 35.03 25.46 2.62
CA TRP A 284 34.64 25.71 4.01
C TRP A 284 35.72 26.41 4.84
N GLY A 285 36.63 27.14 4.19
CA GLY A 285 37.55 28.07 4.86
C GLY A 285 38.77 27.42 5.53
N PHE A 286 39.14 26.19 5.18
CA PHE A 286 40.45 25.63 5.52
C PHE A 286 41.49 26.04 4.46
N ASN A 287 42.67 26.47 4.90
CA ASN A 287 43.74 26.93 3.99
C ASN A 287 44.79 25.85 3.66
N ASP A 288 44.75 24.70 4.33
CA ASP A 288 45.72 23.61 4.16
C ASP A 288 45.03 22.24 4.21
N PRO A 289 45.00 21.49 3.08
CA PRO A 289 44.45 20.14 3.00
C PRO A 289 45.11 19.12 3.95
N ALA A 290 46.40 19.29 4.28
CA ALA A 290 47.11 18.38 5.19
C ALA A 290 46.65 18.59 6.64
N HIS A 291 46.58 19.85 7.09
CA HIS A 291 46.00 20.20 8.38
C HIS A 291 44.51 19.83 8.48
N PHE A 292 43.71 20.04 7.42
CA PHE A 292 42.32 19.58 7.34
C PHE A 292 42.21 18.07 7.53
N SER A 293 43.01 17.29 6.82
CA SER A 293 42.96 15.82 6.90
C SER A 293 43.33 15.31 8.29
N HIS A 294 44.28 15.95 8.98
CA HIS A 294 44.58 15.66 10.39
C HIS A 294 43.39 15.99 11.30
N CYS A 295 42.87 17.22 11.24
CA CYS A 295 41.73 17.64 12.06
C CYS A 295 40.48 16.78 11.84
N PHE A 296 40.23 16.37 10.59
CA PHE A 296 39.10 15.51 10.23
C PHE A 296 39.27 14.10 10.81
N ARG A 297 40.48 13.53 10.71
CA ARG A 297 40.79 12.22 11.29
C ARG A 297 40.74 12.23 12.82
N ASP A 298 41.26 13.26 13.46
CA ASP A 298 41.23 13.40 14.92
C ASP A 298 39.78 13.49 15.44
N ARG A 299 38.87 14.10 14.67
CA ARG A 299 37.47 14.26 15.05
C ARG A 299 36.60 13.04 14.73
N PHE A 300 36.77 12.44 13.55
CA PHE A 300 35.86 11.41 13.03
C PHE A 300 36.50 10.02 12.94
N SER A 301 37.72 9.85 13.45
CA SER A 301 38.48 8.59 13.50
C SER A 301 38.77 7.95 12.14
N MET A 302 38.61 8.69 11.04
CA MET A 302 38.89 8.23 9.68
C MET A 302 39.31 9.38 8.76
N SER A 303 40.02 9.09 7.67
CA SER A 303 40.38 10.12 6.70
C SER A 303 39.18 10.59 5.87
N PRO A 304 39.17 11.84 5.34
CA PRO A 304 38.12 12.33 4.46
C PRO A 304 37.82 11.41 3.27
N ARG A 305 38.86 10.75 2.73
CA ARG A 305 38.74 9.80 1.60
C ARG A 305 38.03 8.52 2.01
N GLN A 306 38.40 7.94 3.15
CA GLN A 306 37.73 6.77 3.71
C GLN A 306 36.27 7.09 4.05
N TYR A 307 36.02 8.25 4.66
CA TYR A 307 34.68 8.71 4.98
C TYR A 307 33.79 8.84 3.74
N ARG A 308 34.29 9.44 2.65
CA ARG A 308 33.55 9.54 1.37
C ARG A 308 33.29 8.16 0.74
N SER A 309 34.27 7.27 0.75
CA SER A 309 34.11 5.90 0.22
C SER A 309 33.03 5.15 1.00
N GLN A 310 33.11 5.19 2.34
CA GLN A 310 32.16 4.54 3.23
C GLN A 310 30.77 5.16 3.15
N ALA A 311 30.66 6.49 3.02
CA ALA A 311 29.39 7.18 2.83
C ALA A 311 28.76 6.84 1.46
N ASN A 312 29.56 6.66 0.41
CA ASN A 312 29.08 6.23 -0.90
C ASN A 312 28.66 4.76 -0.89
N GLU A 313 29.44 3.87 -0.27
CA GLU A 313 29.09 2.46 -0.08
C GLU A 313 27.84 2.33 0.78
N ALA A 314 27.75 3.02 1.91
CA ALA A 314 26.55 3.05 2.76
C ALA A 314 25.36 3.71 2.04
N SER A 315 25.57 4.68 1.16
CA SER A 315 24.53 5.25 0.30
C SER A 315 24.05 4.28 -0.78
N GLN A 316 24.95 3.51 -1.40
CA GLN A 316 24.60 2.45 -2.34
C GLN A 316 23.92 1.28 -1.62
N GLN A 317 24.39 0.92 -0.44
CA GLN A 317 23.82 -0.13 0.40
C GLN A 317 22.48 0.31 1.01
N SER A 318 22.27 1.61 1.26
CA SER A 318 20.97 2.17 1.68
C SER A 318 20.02 2.42 0.51
N LEU A 319 20.50 2.73 -0.70
CA LEU A 319 19.70 2.71 -1.93
C LEU A 319 19.23 1.28 -2.26
N ARG A 320 20.08 0.27 -2.02
CA ARG A 320 19.77 -1.14 -2.21
C ARG A 320 18.89 -1.72 -1.11
N LYS A 321 19.08 -1.31 0.15
CA LYS A 321 18.11 -1.52 1.25
C LYS A 321 16.81 -0.70 1.09
N ARG A 322 16.72 0.21 0.10
CA ARG A 322 15.57 1.10 -0.16
C ARG A 322 14.65 0.64 -1.27
N ILE A 323 14.97 -0.42 -2.01
CA ILE A 323 13.99 -1.01 -2.93
C ILE A 323 13.04 -1.85 -2.08
N LYS A 324 12.03 -1.19 -1.49
CA LYS A 324 10.81 -1.84 -1.04
C LYS A 324 9.80 -1.77 -2.18
N ARG A 325 8.99 -2.82 -2.35
CA ARG A 325 7.81 -2.76 -3.23
C ARG A 325 6.90 -1.63 -2.70
N GLY A 326 6.28 -0.87 -3.60
CA GLY A 326 5.46 0.30 -3.24
C GLY A 326 6.21 1.63 -3.08
N TRP A 327 5.45 2.68 -2.78
CA TRP A 327 5.96 4.06 -2.75
C TRP A 327 6.91 4.30 -1.57
N PRO A 328 7.89 5.23 -1.69
CA PRO A 328 8.74 5.60 -0.56
C PRO A 328 7.94 6.14 0.63
N SER A 329 8.26 5.68 1.84
CA SER A 329 7.62 6.15 3.08
C SER A 329 7.81 7.67 3.24
N GLY A 330 6.69 8.41 3.38
CA GLY A 330 6.70 9.87 3.55
C GLY A 330 6.56 10.70 2.26
N TYR A 331 6.41 10.06 1.09
CA TYR A 331 5.93 10.75 -0.11
C TYR A 331 4.41 10.96 0.03
N PHE A 332 3.99 12.22 0.11
CA PHE A 332 2.59 12.61 0.21
C PHE A 332 2.26 13.43 -1.02
N GLU A 333 1.42 12.88 -1.90
CA GLU A 333 0.71 13.73 -2.85
C GLU A 333 -0.70 14.01 -2.33
N THR A 334 -1.05 15.28 -2.32
CA THR A 334 -2.43 15.69 -2.64
C THR A 334 -2.77 15.07 -3.99
N PRO A 335 -3.89 14.35 -4.15
CA PRO A 335 -4.22 13.68 -5.39
C PRO A 335 -4.23 14.71 -6.53
N ALA A 336 -3.16 14.74 -7.32
CA ALA A 336 -3.22 15.38 -8.61
C ALA A 336 -4.18 14.54 -9.46
N ALA A 337 -5.00 15.21 -10.25
CA ALA A 337 -5.75 14.57 -11.32
C ALA A 337 -4.74 14.14 -12.38
N ASP A 338 -4.01 13.06 -12.12
CA ASP A 338 -3.18 12.43 -13.13
C ASP A 338 -4.12 12.00 -14.26
N PRO A 339 -3.90 12.48 -15.49
CA PRO A 339 -4.78 12.16 -16.59
C PRO A 339 -4.74 10.65 -16.80
N VAL A 340 -5.88 10.00 -16.56
CA VAL A 340 -6.13 8.67 -17.11
C VAL A 340 -6.05 8.85 -18.63
N ALA A 341 -5.18 8.11 -19.30
CA ALA A 341 -4.98 8.28 -20.74
C ALA A 341 -6.31 8.07 -21.48
N THR A 342 -6.94 9.15 -21.91
CA THR A 342 -8.13 9.12 -22.76
C THR A 342 -7.66 8.94 -24.20
N SER A 343 -7.52 7.70 -24.66
CA SER A 343 -7.52 7.45 -26.11
C SER A 343 -8.96 7.61 -26.59
N GLY A 344 -9.22 8.68 -27.35
CA GLY A 344 -10.51 8.89 -28.00
C GLY A 344 -10.74 7.78 -29.04
N VAL A 345 -11.84 7.04 -28.90
CA VAL A 345 -12.25 6.04 -29.90
C VAL A 345 -13.65 6.41 -30.40
N GLU A 346 -13.72 6.79 -31.67
CA GLU A 346 -14.93 6.62 -32.48
C GLU A 346 -15.10 5.13 -32.76
N LEU A 347 -16.26 4.59 -32.34
CA LEU A 347 -16.65 3.20 -32.50
C LEU A 347 -16.84 2.87 -33.99
N ALA A 348 -15.89 2.13 -34.57
CA ALA A 348 -16.10 1.48 -35.86
C ALA A 348 -16.88 0.17 -35.62
N SER A 349 -18.17 0.17 -35.99
CA SER A 349 -18.91 -1.06 -36.24
C SER A 349 -18.30 -1.76 -37.46
N ALA A 350 -17.51 -2.80 -37.26
CA ALA A 350 -16.96 -3.59 -38.35
C ALA A 350 -17.58 -5.00 -38.36
N ASP A 351 -18.63 -5.14 -39.15
CA ASP A 351 -19.01 -6.41 -39.77
C ASP A 351 -17.82 -6.88 -40.62
N GLY A 352 -17.04 -7.82 -40.10
CA GLY A 352 -15.87 -8.39 -40.76
C GLY A 352 -15.85 -9.90 -40.60
N THR A 353 -16.30 -10.62 -41.64
CA THR A 353 -16.19 -12.07 -41.75
C THR A 353 -14.74 -12.52 -41.71
N PHE A 354 -14.35 -13.25 -40.66
CA PHE A 354 -13.09 -14.01 -40.61
C PHE A 354 -13.30 -15.42 -40.05
N THR A 355 -12.45 -16.32 -40.54
CA THR A 355 -12.59 -17.76 -40.62
C THR A 355 -12.56 -18.47 -39.27
N HIS A 356 -13.64 -19.22 -39.00
CA HIS A 356 -13.75 -20.16 -37.89
C HIS A 356 -12.67 -21.25 -37.95
N ALA A 357 -11.81 -21.29 -36.95
CA ALA A 357 -11.16 -22.52 -36.51
C ALA A 357 -11.54 -22.74 -35.03
N HIS A 358 -12.25 -23.84 -34.78
CA HIS A 358 -12.66 -24.37 -33.47
C HIS A 358 -13.61 -23.51 -32.61
N SER A 359 -14.78 -23.17 -33.16
CA SER A 359 -16.01 -23.00 -32.37
C SER A 359 -16.75 -24.34 -32.31
N THR A 360 -16.42 -25.17 -31.32
CA THR A 360 -17.39 -26.19 -30.86
C THR A 360 -18.35 -25.47 -29.93
N ALA A 361 -19.52 -25.10 -30.45
CA ALA A 361 -20.62 -24.57 -29.66
C ALA A 361 -20.98 -25.59 -28.57
N ILE A 362 -20.53 -25.34 -27.34
CA ILE A 362 -21.03 -26.05 -26.17
C ILE A 362 -22.42 -25.49 -25.89
N SER A 363 -23.44 -26.25 -26.29
CA SER A 363 -24.81 -26.07 -25.86
C SER A 363 -24.91 -26.44 -24.36
N THR A 364 -24.41 -25.59 -23.48
CA THR A 364 -24.87 -25.61 -22.08
C THR A 364 -26.21 -24.91 -22.04
N GLY A 365 -27.26 -25.59 -21.58
CA GLY A 365 -28.63 -25.08 -21.48
C GLY A 365 -28.81 -23.97 -20.44
N ILE A 366 -27.94 -22.97 -20.44
CA ILE A 366 -27.96 -21.78 -19.59
C ILE A 366 -28.42 -20.65 -20.50
N GLY A 367 -29.62 -20.09 -20.27
CA GLY A 367 -30.19 -19.02 -21.10
C GLY A 367 -29.21 -17.86 -21.23
N ALA A 368 -28.53 -17.74 -22.37
CA ALA A 368 -27.38 -16.87 -22.49
C ALA A 368 -27.77 -15.51 -23.07
N GLY A 369 -27.23 -14.45 -22.47
CA GLY A 369 -27.18 -13.13 -23.06
C GLY A 369 -26.29 -13.09 -24.32
N ARG A 370 -25.99 -11.90 -24.82
CA ARG A 370 -25.13 -11.72 -25.99
C ARG A 370 -23.71 -12.19 -25.70
N HIS A 371 -23.02 -12.74 -26.70
CA HIS A 371 -21.60 -13.13 -26.61
C HIS A 371 -20.72 -12.05 -27.26
N HIS A 372 -19.82 -11.47 -26.46
CA HIS A 372 -18.85 -10.46 -26.87
C HIS A 372 -17.43 -11.03 -26.92
N HIS A 373 -16.56 -10.40 -27.71
CA HIS A 373 -15.13 -10.70 -27.77
C HIS A 373 -14.33 -9.45 -27.44
N LEU A 374 -13.45 -9.54 -26.45
CA LEU A 374 -12.57 -8.46 -26.00
C LEU A 374 -11.10 -8.88 -26.20
N PRO A 375 -10.46 -8.49 -27.33
CA PRO A 375 -9.07 -8.84 -27.62
C PRO A 375 -8.11 -8.10 -26.69
N ALA A 376 -6.88 -8.61 -26.52
CA ALA A 376 -5.82 -7.94 -25.76
C ALA A 376 -4.93 -7.13 -26.70
N ASN A 377 -5.07 -5.80 -26.67
CA ASN A 377 -4.27 -4.85 -27.45
C ASN A 377 -4.12 -3.53 -26.69
N ALA A 378 -3.30 -2.62 -27.20
CA ALA A 378 -3.02 -1.33 -26.55
C ALA A 378 -4.26 -0.45 -26.30
N GLN A 379 -5.39 -0.69 -26.97
CA GLN A 379 -6.63 0.07 -26.81
C GLN A 379 -7.61 -0.54 -25.80
N SER A 380 -7.47 -1.84 -25.50
CA SER A 380 -8.40 -2.59 -24.65
C SER A 380 -7.84 -2.93 -23.27
N ILE A 381 -6.58 -2.56 -23.01
CA ILE A 381 -5.90 -2.82 -21.74
C ILE A 381 -5.55 -1.53 -21.01
N HIS A 382 -5.36 -1.67 -19.70
CA HIS A 382 -4.60 -0.74 -18.87
C HIS A 382 -3.52 -1.54 -18.12
N TRP A 383 -2.41 -0.88 -17.74
CA TRP A 383 -1.24 -1.58 -17.25
C TRP A 383 -0.83 -1.08 -15.86
N GLY A 384 -1.02 -1.94 -14.85
CA GLY A 384 -0.49 -1.77 -13.52
C GLY A 384 -1.35 -0.94 -12.57
N TYR A 385 -2.63 -0.68 -12.89
CA TYR A 385 -3.48 0.07 -11.98
C TYR A 385 -4.98 -0.21 -12.16
N PHE A 386 -5.79 0.06 -11.15
CA PHE A 386 -7.25 0.17 -11.27
C PHE A 386 -7.69 1.60 -10.98
N SER A 387 -8.79 2.04 -11.60
CA SER A 387 -9.42 3.30 -11.22
C SER A 387 -10.86 3.36 -11.71
N ARG A 388 -11.74 3.95 -10.89
CA ARG A 388 -13.12 4.26 -11.26
C ARG A 388 -13.25 5.30 -12.39
N SER A 389 -12.14 5.95 -12.74
CA SER A 389 -12.08 6.99 -13.77
C SER A 389 -11.68 6.47 -15.15
N ILE A 390 -11.35 5.17 -15.30
CA ILE A 390 -10.99 4.58 -16.59
C ILE A 390 -12.27 4.41 -17.43
N PRO A 391 -12.33 4.98 -18.65
CA PRO A 391 -13.46 4.74 -19.55
C PRO A 391 -13.60 3.25 -19.87
N PRO A 392 -14.82 2.68 -19.84
CA PRO A 392 -14.99 1.29 -20.17
C PRO A 392 -14.78 1.04 -21.67
N VAL A 393 -14.11 -0.06 -22.00
CA VAL A 393 -13.82 -0.49 -23.39
C VAL A 393 -14.93 -1.38 -23.96
N LEU A 394 -15.80 -1.91 -23.09
CA LEU A 394 -16.94 -2.74 -23.45
C LEU A 394 -18.11 -2.45 -22.49
N ARG A 395 -19.34 -2.52 -23.01
CA ARG A 395 -20.59 -2.42 -22.23
C ARG A 395 -21.43 -3.67 -22.46
N ILE A 396 -21.85 -4.32 -21.38
CA ILE A 396 -22.62 -5.57 -21.43
C ILE A 396 -23.89 -5.50 -20.57
N ASP A 397 -24.85 -6.37 -20.87
CA ASP A 397 -26.00 -6.63 -20.00
C ASP A 397 -25.69 -7.81 -19.05
N SER A 398 -26.40 -7.89 -17.92
CA SER A 398 -26.32 -9.06 -17.03
C SER A 398 -26.75 -10.34 -17.77
N GLY A 399 -25.98 -11.41 -17.64
CA GLY A 399 -26.17 -12.70 -18.30
C GLY A 399 -25.38 -12.86 -19.60
N ASP A 400 -24.79 -11.79 -20.13
CA ASP A 400 -23.93 -11.82 -21.31
C ASP A 400 -22.66 -12.68 -21.08
N ILE A 401 -22.14 -13.23 -22.18
CA ILE A 401 -20.89 -13.97 -22.23
C ILE A 401 -19.81 -13.06 -22.84
N VAL A 402 -18.59 -13.08 -22.30
CA VAL A 402 -17.46 -12.34 -22.84
C VAL A 402 -16.26 -13.28 -22.97
N THR A 403 -15.73 -13.44 -24.17
CA THR A 403 -14.39 -13.98 -24.37
C THR A 403 -13.38 -12.85 -24.17
N ILE A 404 -12.50 -12.98 -23.18
CA ILE A 404 -11.50 -11.96 -22.83
C ILE A 404 -10.12 -12.56 -23.06
N GLU A 405 -9.35 -11.96 -23.96
CA GLU A 405 -7.93 -12.25 -24.11
C GLU A 405 -7.13 -11.47 -23.07
N THR A 406 -6.08 -12.08 -22.52
CA THR A 406 -5.14 -11.41 -21.61
C THR A 406 -3.69 -11.70 -22.01
N LEU A 407 -2.80 -10.82 -21.61
CA LEU A 407 -1.36 -10.95 -21.83
C LEU A 407 -0.65 -10.96 -20.49
N THR A 408 0.36 -11.82 -20.34
CA THR A 408 1.28 -11.70 -19.20
C THR A 408 2.23 -10.51 -19.40
N GLN A 409 2.50 -9.75 -18.34
CA GLN A 409 3.50 -8.68 -18.31
C GLN A 409 4.93 -9.17 -18.55
N HIS A 410 5.19 -10.47 -18.39
CA HIS A 410 6.50 -11.10 -18.57
C HIS A 410 6.82 -11.51 -20.01
N ALA A 411 5.96 -11.19 -20.99
CA ALA A 411 6.15 -11.65 -22.38
C ALA A 411 7.50 -11.21 -23.01
N TYR A 412 8.10 -10.09 -22.57
CA TYR A 412 9.41 -9.66 -23.06
C TYR A 412 10.58 -10.53 -22.58
N ASP A 413 10.40 -11.33 -21.53
CA ASP A 413 11.42 -12.24 -21.02
C ASP A 413 11.87 -13.24 -22.11
N ASP A 414 10.98 -13.53 -23.07
CA ASP A 414 11.34 -14.14 -24.35
C ASP A 414 10.44 -13.63 -25.49
N HIS A 415 10.83 -12.48 -26.05
CA HIS A 415 10.15 -11.85 -27.19
C HIS A 415 9.87 -12.82 -28.35
N GLU A 416 10.78 -13.75 -28.67
CA GLU A 416 10.57 -14.65 -29.81
C GLU A 416 9.45 -15.66 -29.60
N ARG A 417 9.19 -16.04 -28.35
CA ARG A 417 8.18 -17.05 -27.99
C ARG A 417 6.83 -16.44 -27.65
N MET A 418 6.82 -15.28 -27.00
CA MET A 418 5.61 -14.71 -26.39
C MET A 418 5.09 -13.43 -27.06
N ILE A 419 5.84 -12.82 -27.99
CA ILE A 419 5.43 -11.56 -28.64
C ILE A 419 5.52 -11.66 -30.18
N LYS A 420 6.65 -12.11 -30.73
CA LYS A 420 6.93 -12.04 -32.17
C LYS A 420 5.85 -12.71 -33.02
N GLY A 421 5.23 -11.94 -33.91
CA GLY A 421 4.17 -12.37 -34.81
C GLY A 421 2.76 -12.29 -34.21
N ASP A 422 2.62 -11.99 -32.92
CA ASP A 422 1.35 -11.81 -32.25
C ASP A 422 0.96 -10.33 -32.27
N SER A 423 0.05 -9.94 -33.16
CA SER A 423 -0.35 -8.53 -33.31
C SER A 423 -0.91 -7.88 -32.04
N GLY A 424 -1.55 -8.65 -31.16
CA GLY A 424 -2.08 -8.14 -29.89
C GLY A 424 -0.94 -7.82 -28.93
N ALA A 425 -0.04 -8.80 -28.72
CA ALA A 425 1.14 -8.62 -27.89
C ALA A 425 2.08 -7.54 -28.45
N GLU A 426 2.36 -7.53 -29.75
CA GLU A 426 3.17 -6.51 -30.41
C GLU A 426 2.58 -5.11 -30.20
N SER A 427 1.25 -4.96 -30.29
CA SER A 427 0.62 -3.66 -30.04
C SER A 427 0.82 -3.14 -28.62
N VAL A 428 0.81 -4.02 -27.61
CA VAL A 428 0.94 -3.66 -26.18
C VAL A 428 2.41 -3.41 -25.81
N PHE A 429 3.29 -4.28 -26.29
CA PHE A 429 4.70 -4.29 -25.92
C PHE A 429 5.57 -3.36 -26.77
N HIS A 430 5.08 -2.85 -27.90
CA HIS A 430 5.86 -1.98 -28.80
C HIS A 430 6.54 -0.83 -28.03
N TRP A 431 7.88 -0.86 -28.04
CA TRP A 431 8.73 0.11 -27.35
C TRP A 431 10.03 0.33 -28.14
N THR A 432 10.19 1.54 -28.67
CA THR A 432 11.40 2.06 -29.32
C THR A 432 11.84 3.36 -28.62
N PRO A 433 13.03 3.91 -28.93
CA PRO A 433 13.47 5.19 -28.37
C PRO A 433 12.52 6.36 -28.68
N GLU A 434 11.76 6.28 -29.77
CA GLU A 434 10.85 7.34 -30.23
C GLU A 434 9.42 7.15 -29.73
N HIS A 435 9.00 5.91 -29.49
CA HIS A 435 7.61 5.60 -29.17
C HIS A 435 7.45 4.36 -28.30
N LYS A 436 6.56 4.47 -27.32
CA LYS A 436 6.10 3.36 -26.48
C LYS A 436 4.58 3.33 -26.53
N ALA A 437 4.01 2.23 -27.00
CA ALA A 437 2.58 2.14 -27.29
C ALA A 437 1.73 2.24 -26.01
N VAL A 438 2.12 1.52 -24.96
CA VAL A 438 1.54 1.63 -23.62
C VAL A 438 2.59 2.22 -22.68
N ASP A 439 2.57 3.55 -22.57
CA ASP A 439 3.58 4.30 -21.84
C ASP A 439 3.47 4.15 -20.32
N ARG A 440 2.30 4.48 -19.76
CA ARG A 440 2.04 4.33 -18.32
C ARG A 440 1.98 2.85 -17.95
N ARG A 441 2.89 2.42 -17.06
CA ARG A 441 2.87 1.10 -16.43
C ARG A 441 3.01 1.27 -14.93
N GLY A 442 1.88 1.15 -14.22
CA GLY A 442 1.76 1.38 -12.78
C GLY A 442 0.96 2.64 -12.41
N ALA A 443 0.58 2.70 -11.13
CA ALA A 443 -0.15 3.77 -10.45
C ALA A 443 0.76 4.93 -9.99
N GLY A 444 2.03 4.98 -10.43
CA GLY A 444 3.00 6.04 -10.16
C GLY A 444 2.76 7.35 -10.88
N PRO A 445 3.63 8.35 -10.67
CA PRO A 445 3.61 9.56 -11.49
C PRO A 445 4.04 9.26 -12.94
N THR A 446 3.49 9.99 -13.92
CA THR A 446 3.85 9.80 -15.34
C THR A 446 5.23 10.35 -15.70
N ASP A 447 5.73 11.32 -14.93
CA ASP A 447 7.00 12.00 -15.20
C ASP A 447 8.22 11.28 -14.60
N ALA A 448 8.01 10.11 -14.00
CA ALA A 448 9.04 9.33 -13.32
C ALA A 448 9.84 10.12 -12.27
N SER A 449 9.15 10.99 -11.52
CA SER A 449 9.75 11.90 -10.54
C SER A 449 10.28 11.26 -9.25
N ILE A 450 10.01 9.97 -8.99
CA ILE A 450 10.39 9.31 -7.72
C ILE A 450 11.67 8.49 -7.89
N TYR A 451 11.68 7.53 -8.82
CA TYR A 451 12.82 6.65 -9.09
C TYR A 451 13.41 6.82 -10.50
N GLY A 452 12.70 7.48 -11.42
CA GLY A 452 13.21 7.67 -12.80
C GLY A 452 13.12 6.42 -13.66
N ARG A 453 12.19 5.50 -13.37
CA ARG A 453 12.04 4.20 -14.06
C ARG A 453 11.21 4.25 -15.34
N GLY A 454 10.47 5.33 -15.57
CA GLY A 454 9.49 5.46 -16.64
C GLY A 454 8.09 5.79 -16.11
N SER A 455 7.16 6.10 -17.00
CA SER A 455 5.79 6.52 -16.67
C SER A 455 5.06 5.45 -15.84
N GLY A 456 4.50 5.84 -14.70
CA GLY A 456 3.87 4.94 -13.72
C GLY A 456 4.85 4.22 -12.78
N GLU A 457 6.15 4.30 -13.06
CA GLU A 457 7.29 3.76 -12.29
C GLU A 457 7.22 2.29 -11.84
N GLY A 458 6.33 1.49 -12.43
CA GLY A 458 6.15 0.09 -12.05
C GLY A 458 5.46 -0.09 -10.70
N PHE A 459 4.76 0.92 -10.18
CA PHE A 459 3.88 0.77 -9.01
C PHE A 459 2.59 0.05 -9.40
N GLY A 460 2.73 -1.24 -9.65
CA GLY A 460 1.73 -2.08 -10.29
C GLY A 460 2.21 -2.54 -11.65
N VAL A 461 2.07 -3.83 -11.93
CA VAL A 461 2.80 -4.50 -13.02
C VAL A 461 1.92 -5.29 -13.97
N HIS A 462 0.65 -5.52 -13.63
CA HIS A 462 -0.22 -6.44 -14.38
C HIS A 462 -0.85 -5.75 -15.59
N ILE A 463 -0.86 -6.43 -16.74
CA ILE A 463 -1.68 -6.02 -17.88
C ILE A 463 -3.12 -6.47 -17.60
N CYS A 464 -4.05 -5.53 -17.60
CA CYS A 464 -5.45 -5.75 -17.28
C CYS A 464 -6.33 -5.40 -18.48
N THR A 465 -6.98 -6.40 -19.07
CA THR A 465 -7.96 -6.21 -20.14
C THR A 465 -9.28 -5.72 -19.55
N GLY A 466 -9.80 -4.60 -20.07
CA GLY A 466 -10.97 -3.90 -19.52
C GLY A 466 -10.74 -2.39 -19.39
N PRO A 467 -11.57 -1.68 -18.61
CA PRO A 467 -12.70 -2.18 -17.85
C PRO A 467 -13.95 -2.46 -18.68
N ILE A 468 -14.73 -3.46 -18.27
CA ILE A 468 -16.05 -3.79 -18.80
C ILE A 468 -17.10 -3.15 -17.90
N PHE A 469 -17.97 -2.34 -18.48
CA PHE A 469 -19.10 -1.74 -17.78
C PHE A 469 -20.33 -2.66 -17.86
N VAL A 470 -20.82 -3.09 -16.70
CA VAL A 470 -22.01 -3.93 -16.56
C VAL A 470 -23.22 -3.04 -16.32
N LYS A 471 -24.18 -3.06 -17.23
CA LYS A 471 -25.36 -2.22 -17.15
C LYS A 471 -26.12 -2.47 -15.83
N ASP A 472 -26.61 -1.38 -15.24
CA ASP A 472 -27.42 -1.36 -14.02
C ASP A 472 -26.71 -1.81 -12.73
N ALA A 473 -25.41 -2.14 -12.79
CA ALA A 473 -24.59 -2.43 -11.62
C ALA A 473 -24.37 -1.16 -10.80
N GLN A 474 -24.60 -1.24 -9.49
CA GLN A 474 -24.50 -0.14 -8.54
C GLN A 474 -23.74 -0.57 -7.28
N PRO A 475 -23.13 0.38 -6.53
CA PRO A 475 -22.51 0.08 -5.25
C PRO A 475 -23.42 -0.74 -4.33
N GLY A 476 -22.88 -1.83 -3.79
CA GLY A 476 -23.61 -2.76 -2.92
C GLY A 476 -24.22 -3.97 -3.62
N ASP A 477 -24.31 -3.99 -4.95
CA ASP A 477 -24.62 -5.20 -5.72
C ASP A 477 -23.48 -6.23 -5.64
N VAL A 478 -23.74 -7.46 -6.09
CA VAL A 478 -22.72 -8.50 -6.26
C VAL A 478 -22.61 -8.86 -7.73
N LEU A 479 -21.38 -8.86 -8.25
CA LEU A 479 -21.05 -9.34 -9.58
C LEU A 479 -20.58 -10.79 -9.48
N GLU A 480 -21.31 -11.69 -10.13
CA GLU A 480 -20.96 -13.09 -10.32
C GLU A 480 -20.23 -13.24 -11.65
N VAL A 481 -18.99 -13.74 -11.61
CA VAL A 481 -18.09 -13.93 -12.75
C VAL A 481 -17.82 -15.42 -12.89
N ARG A 482 -18.53 -16.09 -13.79
CA ARG A 482 -18.37 -17.53 -14.06
C ARG A 482 -17.30 -17.76 -15.10
N ILE A 483 -16.29 -18.56 -14.81
CA ILE A 483 -15.23 -18.93 -15.75
C ILE A 483 -15.65 -20.21 -16.48
N LEU A 484 -16.21 -20.06 -17.67
CA LEU A 484 -16.77 -21.18 -18.44
C LEU A 484 -15.68 -22.00 -19.13
N ASP A 485 -14.67 -21.32 -19.66
CA ASP A 485 -13.53 -21.95 -20.33
C ASP A 485 -12.28 -21.10 -20.22
N LEU A 486 -11.11 -21.72 -20.39
CA LEU A 486 -9.82 -21.07 -20.29
C LEU A 486 -8.78 -21.85 -21.11
N ALA A 487 -8.04 -21.15 -21.97
CA ALA A 487 -6.98 -21.74 -22.78
C ALA A 487 -5.72 -20.85 -22.83
N PRO A 488 -4.50 -21.43 -22.84
CA PRO A 488 -3.29 -20.67 -23.10
C PRO A 488 -3.28 -20.04 -24.50
N ARG A 489 -2.75 -18.82 -24.58
CA ARG A 489 -2.53 -18.12 -25.84
C ARG A 489 -1.29 -18.72 -26.52
N LEU A 490 -1.50 -19.28 -27.71
CA LEU A 490 -0.44 -19.96 -28.45
C LEU A 490 0.57 -18.95 -29.02
N ALA A 491 1.82 -19.39 -29.13
CA ALA A 491 2.87 -18.63 -29.78
C ALA A 491 2.55 -18.40 -31.26
N ALA A 492 2.56 -17.14 -31.70
CA ALA A 492 2.31 -16.78 -33.09
C ALA A 492 3.52 -17.03 -34.01
N ASN A 493 4.72 -17.18 -33.43
CA ASN A 493 5.93 -17.51 -34.18
C ASN A 493 5.86 -18.94 -34.72
N ALA A 494 5.90 -19.08 -36.06
CA ALA A 494 5.81 -20.37 -36.75
C ALA A 494 6.82 -21.43 -36.29
N LYS A 495 7.96 -21.02 -35.70
CA LYS A 495 8.93 -21.96 -35.09
C LYS A 495 8.33 -22.77 -33.93
N TYR A 496 7.32 -22.21 -33.25
CA TYR A 496 6.70 -22.77 -32.06
C TYR A 496 5.21 -23.03 -32.23
N GLU A 497 4.77 -23.33 -33.46
CA GLU A 497 3.38 -23.64 -33.78
C GLU A 497 2.77 -24.68 -32.81
N GLY A 498 1.55 -24.40 -32.35
CA GLY A 498 0.80 -25.28 -31.46
C GLY A 498 1.22 -25.25 -29.98
N ARG A 499 2.14 -24.37 -29.59
CA ARG A 499 2.70 -24.32 -28.24
C ARG A 499 2.44 -22.98 -27.56
N ALA A 500 2.30 -22.99 -26.24
CA ALA A 500 2.29 -21.78 -25.42
C ALA A 500 3.53 -21.74 -24.53
N PHE A 501 3.91 -20.54 -24.09
CA PHE A 501 5.06 -20.33 -23.23
C PHE A 501 4.70 -19.37 -22.11
N GLY A 502 5.41 -19.52 -20.99
CA GLY A 502 5.36 -18.59 -19.89
C GLY A 502 6.72 -18.35 -19.25
N SER A 503 6.78 -17.35 -18.41
CA SER A 503 7.95 -16.99 -17.61
C SER A 503 7.70 -17.30 -16.14
N ASN A 504 8.73 -17.64 -15.39
CA ASN A 504 8.69 -17.59 -13.93
C ASN A 504 9.92 -16.80 -13.49
N ALA A 505 9.68 -15.61 -12.95
CA ALA A 505 10.72 -14.75 -12.43
C ALA A 505 10.83 -14.94 -10.91
N ALA A 506 11.90 -15.60 -10.47
CA ALA A 506 12.34 -15.55 -9.09
C ALA A 506 12.94 -14.17 -8.84
N ALA A 507 12.13 -13.27 -8.28
CA ALA A 507 12.35 -11.83 -8.35
C ALA A 507 12.69 -11.21 -6.99
N TRP A 508 13.14 -9.95 -6.99
CA TRP A 508 13.57 -9.25 -5.79
C TRP A 508 12.47 -9.01 -4.74
N TRP A 509 11.20 -9.10 -5.14
CA TRP A 509 10.05 -9.03 -4.25
C TRP A 509 9.58 -10.39 -3.72
N GLY A 510 10.15 -11.49 -4.21
CA GLY A 510 9.79 -12.83 -3.78
C GLY A 510 10.19 -13.09 -2.33
N PHE A 511 9.38 -13.87 -1.61
CA PHE A 511 9.61 -14.21 -0.20
C PHE A 511 10.98 -14.85 0.06
N HIS A 512 11.51 -15.57 -0.93
CA HIS A 512 12.81 -16.26 -0.88
C HIS A 512 14.05 -15.34 -0.99
N TYR A 513 13.91 -14.09 -1.43
CA TYR A 513 15.01 -13.32 -2.04
C TYR A 513 16.20 -13.08 -1.09
N ASP A 514 15.92 -12.88 0.20
CA ASP A 514 16.95 -12.66 1.23
C ASP A 514 17.51 -13.96 1.86
N ASP A 515 16.98 -15.13 1.47
CA ASP A 515 17.35 -16.44 2.01
C ASP A 515 18.22 -17.30 1.07
N LEU A 516 18.67 -16.72 -0.06
CA LEU A 516 19.49 -17.43 -1.04
C LEU A 516 20.87 -17.80 -0.48
N ILE A 517 21.25 -19.08 -0.62
CA ILE A 517 22.50 -19.63 -0.06
C ILE A 517 23.67 -19.70 -1.06
N GLU A 518 23.38 -19.84 -2.35
CA GLU A 518 24.39 -19.91 -3.42
C GLU A 518 24.80 -18.52 -3.90
N GLU A 519 26.05 -18.35 -4.34
CA GLU A 519 26.54 -17.07 -4.86
C GLU A 519 26.21 -16.87 -6.37
N PRO A 520 25.93 -15.63 -6.80
CA PRO A 520 25.72 -14.43 -5.98
C PRO A 520 24.38 -14.50 -5.23
N LYS A 521 24.37 -14.27 -3.92
CA LYS A 521 23.15 -14.44 -3.10
C LYS A 521 22.00 -13.54 -3.55
N GLN A 522 22.27 -12.26 -3.81
CA GLN A 522 21.25 -11.33 -4.28
C GLN A 522 21.21 -11.37 -5.80
N ARG A 523 20.27 -12.15 -6.35
CA ARG A 523 20.09 -12.35 -7.79
C ARG A 523 18.63 -12.64 -8.11
N GLU A 524 18.24 -12.31 -9.33
CA GLU A 524 16.95 -12.68 -9.90
C GLU A 524 17.17 -13.70 -11.01
N VAL A 525 16.24 -14.64 -11.16
CA VAL A 525 16.34 -15.74 -12.13
C VAL A 525 15.02 -15.87 -12.89
N VAL A 526 15.10 -15.73 -14.20
CA VAL A 526 13.97 -15.96 -15.12
C VAL A 526 14.06 -17.39 -15.65
N THR A 527 12.99 -18.15 -15.51
CA THR A 527 12.86 -19.51 -16.05
C THR A 527 11.73 -19.54 -17.06
N ILE A 528 12.04 -19.89 -18.32
CA ILE A 528 11.03 -20.01 -19.38
C ILE A 528 10.46 -21.43 -19.36
N TYR A 529 9.13 -21.52 -19.40
CA TYR A 529 8.38 -22.77 -19.48
C TYR A 529 7.64 -22.89 -20.80
N GLU A 530 7.60 -24.10 -21.34
CA GLU A 530 6.70 -24.53 -22.41
C GLU A 530 5.49 -25.19 -21.79
N VAL A 531 4.29 -24.83 -22.25
CA VAL A 531 3.02 -25.37 -21.77
C VAL A 531 2.43 -26.25 -22.87
N ASP A 532 2.37 -27.55 -22.61
CA ASP A 532 1.78 -28.54 -23.51
C ASP A 532 0.26 -28.58 -23.31
N CYS A 533 -0.46 -28.06 -24.30
CA CYS A 533 -1.92 -27.99 -24.32
C CYS A 533 -2.56 -29.16 -25.10
N SER A 534 -1.76 -30.10 -25.62
CA SER A 534 -2.21 -31.14 -26.54
C SER A 534 -2.56 -32.47 -25.88
N GLN A 535 -2.19 -32.66 -24.61
CA GLN A 535 -2.40 -33.90 -23.86
C GLN A 535 -3.68 -33.87 -23.03
N ASP A 536 -4.24 -35.05 -22.72
CA ASP A 536 -5.41 -35.22 -21.84
C ASP A 536 -5.17 -34.64 -20.42
N GLN A 537 -3.91 -34.56 -20.00
CA GLN A 537 -3.48 -33.83 -18.80
C GLN A 537 -2.46 -32.75 -19.21
N PRO A 538 -2.83 -31.47 -19.24
CA PRO A 538 -1.90 -30.41 -19.61
C PRO A 538 -0.76 -30.31 -18.58
N CYS A 539 0.47 -30.19 -19.09
CA CYS A 539 1.68 -30.10 -18.29
C CYS A 539 2.59 -28.98 -18.79
N ALA A 540 3.51 -28.54 -17.94
CA ALA A 540 4.55 -27.59 -18.30
C ALA A 540 5.93 -28.17 -18.04
N HIS A 541 6.89 -27.75 -18.87
CA HIS A 541 8.29 -28.15 -18.80
C HIS A 541 9.20 -26.94 -18.92
N ALA A 542 10.25 -26.88 -18.11
CA ALA A 542 11.22 -25.80 -18.20
C ALA A 542 12.08 -25.95 -19.46
N VAL A 543 12.23 -24.86 -20.20
CA VAL A 543 13.01 -24.79 -21.45
C VAL A 543 14.46 -24.39 -21.14
N TYR A 544 14.61 -23.29 -20.41
CA TYR A 544 15.89 -22.76 -19.93
C TYR A 544 15.65 -21.77 -18.79
N ASN A 545 16.70 -21.44 -18.04
CA ASN A 545 16.70 -20.26 -17.19
C ASN A 545 17.89 -19.36 -17.46
N PHE A 546 17.81 -18.12 -17.02
CA PHE A 546 18.93 -17.18 -17.01
C PHE A 546 18.86 -16.29 -15.78
N ARG A 547 20.01 -15.80 -15.34
CA ARG A 547 20.07 -14.77 -14.30
C ARG A 547 19.82 -13.41 -14.94
N TRP A 548 18.99 -12.60 -14.30
CA TRP A 548 18.83 -11.21 -14.70
C TRP A 548 20.18 -10.49 -14.66
N THR A 549 20.50 -9.78 -15.74
CA THR A 549 21.61 -8.82 -15.80
C THR A 549 21.02 -7.43 -16.03
N PRO A 550 21.72 -6.34 -15.66
CA PRO A 550 21.18 -4.99 -15.85
C PRO A 550 20.75 -4.75 -17.30
N GLN A 551 19.48 -4.43 -17.51
CA GLN A 551 18.91 -4.18 -18.84
C GLN A 551 18.79 -2.68 -19.09
N LEU A 552 19.14 -2.23 -20.29
CA LEU A 552 18.94 -0.85 -20.72
C LEU A 552 17.66 -0.80 -21.57
N ASP A 553 16.65 -0.06 -21.12
CA ASP A 553 15.42 0.10 -21.89
C ASP A 553 15.64 0.97 -23.15
N PRO A 554 14.69 0.97 -24.11
CA PRO A 554 14.80 1.81 -25.31
C PRO A 554 14.89 3.33 -25.04
N ASN A 555 14.48 3.79 -23.87
CA ASN A 555 14.56 5.19 -23.46
C ASN A 555 15.92 5.53 -22.80
N GLY A 556 16.81 4.54 -22.63
CA GLY A 556 18.13 4.70 -22.02
C GLY A 556 18.14 4.62 -20.49
N VAL A 557 17.06 4.14 -19.87
CA VAL A 557 17.00 3.89 -18.42
C VAL A 557 17.59 2.51 -18.13
N LEU A 558 18.50 2.44 -17.17
CA LEU A 558 19.13 1.20 -16.74
C LEU A 558 18.32 0.58 -15.59
N HIS A 559 18.00 -0.70 -15.74
CA HIS A 559 17.24 -1.52 -14.79
C HIS A 559 18.13 -2.64 -14.22
N PRO A 560 18.78 -2.41 -13.06
CA PRO A 560 19.66 -3.41 -12.45
C PRO A 560 18.93 -4.65 -11.95
N THR A 561 17.63 -4.50 -11.68
CA THR A 561 16.69 -5.53 -11.22
C THR A 561 15.41 -5.45 -12.06
N ILE A 562 14.49 -6.40 -11.91
CA ILE A 562 13.15 -6.36 -12.53
C ILE A 562 12.31 -5.29 -11.81
N ASP A 563 12.57 -4.01 -12.05
CA ASP A 563 11.95 -2.89 -11.32
C ASP A 563 10.95 -2.07 -12.13
N TYR A 564 10.75 -2.42 -13.40
CA TYR A 564 9.74 -1.87 -14.29
C TYR A 564 9.20 -2.99 -15.20
N PRO A 565 7.88 -3.08 -15.44
CA PRO A 565 7.30 -4.20 -16.18
C PRO A 565 7.54 -4.08 -17.69
N GLY A 566 7.69 -5.22 -18.37
CA GLY A 566 7.80 -5.29 -19.83
C GLY A 566 9.06 -4.63 -20.40
N ILE A 567 10.19 -4.74 -19.71
CA ILE A 567 11.50 -4.30 -20.21
C ILE A 567 11.99 -5.30 -21.28
N PRO A 568 12.35 -4.85 -22.50
CA PRO A 568 12.97 -5.72 -23.49
C PRO A 568 14.32 -6.27 -23.01
N ILE A 569 14.53 -7.59 -23.13
CA ILE A 569 15.78 -8.24 -22.73
C ILE A 569 16.80 -8.21 -23.88
N ASP A 570 18.00 -7.69 -23.60
CA ASP A 570 19.16 -7.90 -24.45
C ASP A 570 19.69 -9.33 -24.26
N ARG A 571 19.34 -10.22 -25.20
CA ARG A 571 19.79 -11.62 -25.18
C ARG A 571 21.31 -11.78 -25.18
N ALA A 572 22.08 -10.82 -25.69
CA ALA A 572 23.55 -10.91 -25.67
C ALA A 572 24.13 -10.66 -24.26
N SER A 573 23.35 -10.04 -23.38
CA SER A 573 23.75 -9.71 -22.00
C SER A 573 23.51 -10.84 -21.00
N ILE A 574 22.79 -11.89 -21.39
CA ILE A 574 22.40 -13.02 -20.51
C ILE A 574 23.10 -14.31 -20.93
N VAL A 575 23.09 -15.30 -20.03
CA VAL A 575 23.56 -16.66 -20.30
C VAL A 575 22.41 -17.62 -20.04
N GLU A 576 21.89 -18.21 -21.12
CA GLU A 576 20.84 -19.24 -21.05
C GLU A 576 21.44 -20.57 -20.56
N ASN A 577 20.80 -21.16 -19.56
CA ASN A 577 21.12 -22.47 -19.01
C ASN A 577 19.99 -23.44 -19.36
N HIS A 578 20.28 -24.38 -20.24
CA HIS A 578 19.34 -25.40 -20.72
C HIS A 578 19.44 -26.70 -19.91
N GLY A 579 18.44 -27.57 -20.00
CA GLY A 579 18.39 -28.82 -19.22
C GLY A 579 18.03 -28.61 -17.74
N VAL A 580 17.50 -27.42 -17.42
CA VAL A 580 16.98 -27.10 -16.09
C VAL A 580 15.73 -27.91 -15.80
N LEU A 581 15.57 -28.35 -14.55
CA LEU A 581 14.43 -29.17 -14.10
C LEU A 581 14.19 -30.41 -14.99
N GLN A 582 15.24 -31.00 -15.58
CA GLN A 582 15.11 -32.18 -16.43
C GLN A 582 14.46 -33.35 -15.67
N GLY A 583 13.45 -33.96 -16.27
CA GLY A 583 12.68 -35.04 -15.64
C GLY A 583 11.57 -34.56 -14.70
N VAL A 584 11.38 -33.25 -14.54
CA VAL A 584 10.27 -32.67 -13.78
C VAL A 584 9.13 -32.31 -14.74
N THR A 585 7.92 -32.72 -14.39
CA THR A 585 6.68 -32.38 -15.10
C THR A 585 5.81 -31.56 -14.17
N ILE A 586 5.47 -30.34 -14.58
CA ILE A 586 4.70 -29.42 -13.75
C ILE A 586 3.22 -29.59 -14.13
N PRO A 587 2.32 -29.89 -13.17
CA PRO A 587 0.89 -29.92 -13.45
C PRO A 587 0.41 -28.50 -13.76
N VAL A 588 -0.31 -28.35 -14.87
CA VAL A 588 -0.86 -27.05 -15.29
C VAL A 588 -2.16 -26.80 -14.52
N ARG A 589 -2.31 -25.57 -14.04
CA ARG A 589 -3.47 -25.07 -13.28
C ARG A 589 -3.82 -23.69 -13.83
N PRO A 590 -4.41 -23.59 -15.03
CA PRO A 590 -4.61 -22.31 -15.67
C PRO A 590 -5.59 -21.44 -14.87
N HIS A 591 -5.21 -20.22 -14.55
CA HIS A 591 -6.04 -19.30 -13.78
C HIS A 591 -5.66 -17.84 -14.07
N PHE A 592 -6.50 -16.92 -13.62
CA PHE A 592 -6.21 -15.49 -13.63
C PHE A 592 -5.81 -15.05 -12.22
N GLY A 593 -4.61 -14.52 -12.05
CA GLY A 593 -4.17 -13.84 -10.82
C GLY A 593 -5.03 -12.61 -10.55
N VAL A 594 -5.29 -11.81 -11.59
CA VAL A 594 -6.16 -10.63 -11.52
C VAL A 594 -7.56 -10.87 -12.06
N ILE A 595 -8.56 -10.73 -11.17
CA ILE A 595 -9.94 -10.38 -11.54
C ILE A 595 -10.42 -9.32 -10.55
N ALA A 596 -10.81 -8.15 -11.05
CA ALA A 596 -11.15 -7.01 -10.20
C ALA A 596 -12.34 -6.22 -10.72
N VAL A 597 -13.19 -5.76 -9.81
CA VAL A 597 -14.06 -4.59 -10.05
C VAL A 597 -13.33 -3.34 -9.61
N ALA A 598 -13.62 -2.18 -10.21
CA ALA A 598 -12.92 -0.95 -9.83
C ALA A 598 -13.22 -0.56 -8.37
N PRO A 599 -12.18 -0.23 -7.58
CA PRO A 599 -12.35 0.26 -6.21
C PRO A 599 -13.09 1.60 -6.17
N ALA A 600 -13.76 1.88 -5.06
CA ALA A 600 -14.52 3.12 -4.86
C ALA A 600 -13.62 4.34 -4.65
N GLU A 601 -12.38 4.11 -4.24
CA GLU A 601 -11.36 5.11 -3.97
C GLU A 601 -11.03 5.97 -5.20
N THR A 602 -10.72 7.25 -4.94
CA THR A 602 -10.31 8.19 -5.98
C THR A 602 -8.85 7.98 -6.38
N GLY A 603 -8.54 8.20 -7.66
CA GLY A 603 -7.19 8.12 -8.20
C GLY A 603 -6.86 6.73 -8.71
N LEU A 604 -5.57 6.45 -8.86
CA LEU A 604 -5.04 5.17 -9.34
C LEU A 604 -4.74 4.25 -8.15
N VAL A 605 -5.16 3.01 -8.24
CA VAL A 605 -4.88 1.94 -7.26
C VAL A 605 -3.89 0.98 -7.90
N ASP A 606 -2.81 0.67 -7.18
CA ASP A 606 -1.77 -0.29 -7.60
C ASP A 606 -2.39 -1.66 -7.91
N SER A 607 -2.05 -2.28 -9.04
CA SER A 607 -2.62 -3.58 -9.43
C SER A 607 -2.08 -4.76 -8.61
N ILE A 608 -1.03 -4.56 -7.81
CA ILE A 608 -0.35 -5.61 -7.04
C ILE A 608 -1.17 -6.06 -5.83
N PRO A 609 -1.54 -5.22 -4.85
CA PRO A 609 -2.14 -5.76 -3.63
C PRO A 609 -3.60 -6.15 -3.86
N PRO A 610 -4.03 -7.40 -3.55
CA PRO A 610 -5.44 -7.75 -3.54
C PRO A 610 -6.19 -7.06 -2.40
N SER A 611 -7.51 -7.00 -2.52
CA SER A 611 -8.39 -6.46 -1.49
C SER A 611 -9.83 -6.94 -1.65
N CYS A 612 -10.76 -6.29 -0.95
CA CYS A 612 -12.20 -6.51 -1.02
C CYS A 612 -12.79 -6.47 -2.45
N PHE A 613 -12.19 -5.73 -3.37
CA PHE A 613 -12.62 -5.58 -4.77
C PHE A 613 -12.10 -6.68 -5.72
N GLY A 614 -11.39 -7.68 -5.19
CA GLY A 614 -10.64 -8.65 -5.99
C GLY A 614 -9.19 -8.18 -6.16
N GLY A 615 -8.73 -8.04 -7.40
CA GLY A 615 -7.33 -7.69 -7.70
C GLY A 615 -6.47 -8.93 -7.87
N ASN A 616 -5.19 -8.84 -7.49
CA ASN A 616 -4.19 -9.92 -7.59
C ASN A 616 -4.40 -10.98 -6.51
N LEU A 617 -5.37 -11.85 -6.72
CA LEU A 617 -5.75 -12.86 -5.73
C LEU A 617 -4.75 -14.01 -5.69
N ASP A 618 -4.14 -14.33 -6.83
CA ASP A 618 -3.14 -15.39 -7.02
C ASP A 618 -3.56 -16.70 -6.38
N ASN A 619 -4.83 -17.05 -6.58
CA ASN A 619 -5.37 -18.32 -6.17
C ASN A 619 -5.57 -19.19 -7.41
N TRP A 620 -4.77 -20.25 -7.53
CA TRP A 620 -4.79 -21.16 -8.68
C TRP A 620 -6.16 -21.83 -8.92
N ARG A 621 -7.07 -21.76 -7.94
CA ARG A 621 -8.44 -22.26 -8.02
C ARG A 621 -9.40 -21.34 -8.79
N ILE A 622 -9.00 -20.11 -9.12
CA ILE A 622 -9.78 -19.17 -9.96
C ILE A 622 -9.61 -19.56 -11.43
N ALA A 623 -10.10 -20.76 -11.74
CA ALA A 623 -9.88 -21.48 -12.98
C ALA A 623 -11.20 -21.84 -13.66
N LYS A 624 -11.12 -22.52 -14.81
CA LYS A 624 -12.28 -23.09 -15.50
C LYS A 624 -13.20 -23.86 -14.54
N GLY A 625 -14.50 -23.55 -14.60
CA GLY A 625 -15.54 -24.13 -13.75
C GLY A 625 -15.72 -23.43 -12.40
N ALA A 626 -14.83 -22.51 -12.03
CA ALA A 626 -15.01 -21.68 -10.85
C ALA A 626 -15.90 -20.46 -11.15
N THR A 627 -16.54 -19.95 -10.10
CA THR A 627 -17.31 -18.72 -10.11
C THR A 627 -16.77 -17.80 -9.03
N LEU A 628 -16.45 -16.56 -9.39
CA LEU A 628 -15.99 -15.53 -8.47
C LEU A 628 -17.12 -14.53 -8.21
N TYR A 629 -17.37 -14.24 -6.93
CA TYR A 629 -18.33 -13.21 -6.51
C TYR A 629 -17.56 -12.01 -5.94
N LEU A 630 -17.83 -10.83 -6.51
CA LEU A 630 -17.21 -9.57 -6.12
C LEU A 630 -18.29 -8.54 -5.74
N ARG A 631 -18.10 -7.83 -4.63
CA ARG A 631 -18.99 -6.72 -4.28
C ARG A 631 -18.70 -5.51 -5.17
N VAL A 632 -19.75 -4.97 -5.80
CA VAL A 632 -19.66 -3.78 -6.64
C VAL A 632 -19.44 -2.55 -5.75
N GLY A 633 -18.36 -1.79 -6.02
CA GLY A 633 -18.02 -0.56 -5.31
C GLY A 633 -18.34 0.73 -6.07
N VAL A 634 -18.55 0.66 -7.38
CA VAL A 634 -18.82 1.81 -8.26
C VAL A 634 -19.87 1.46 -9.32
N ASP A 635 -20.51 2.49 -9.87
CA ASP A 635 -21.47 2.32 -10.97
C ASP A 635 -20.83 1.58 -12.15
N GLY A 636 -21.55 0.58 -12.66
CA GLY A 636 -21.09 -0.25 -13.76
C GLY A 636 -20.07 -1.33 -13.40
N ALA A 637 -19.64 -1.42 -12.14
CA ALA A 637 -18.60 -2.30 -11.60
C ALA A 637 -17.18 -2.12 -12.19
N LEU A 638 -17.05 -1.86 -13.49
CA LEU A 638 -15.79 -1.68 -14.21
C LEU A 638 -14.85 -2.89 -14.03
N LEU A 639 -15.31 -4.06 -14.49
CA LEU A 639 -14.61 -5.34 -14.38
C LEU A 639 -13.35 -5.37 -15.27
N SER A 640 -12.21 -5.74 -14.72
CA SER A 640 -10.96 -6.00 -15.48
C SER A 640 -10.41 -7.39 -15.13
N VAL A 641 -9.75 -8.02 -16.09
CA VAL A 641 -9.12 -9.36 -15.96
C VAL A 641 -7.69 -9.29 -16.48
N GLY A 642 -6.74 -9.89 -15.77
CA GLY A 642 -5.32 -9.82 -16.10
C GLY A 642 -4.51 -10.90 -15.41
N ASP A 643 -3.19 -10.70 -15.42
CA ASP A 643 -2.20 -11.57 -14.75
C ASP A 643 -2.44 -13.07 -14.97
N PRO A 644 -2.38 -13.53 -16.23
CA PRO A 644 -2.73 -14.89 -16.57
C PRO A 644 -1.59 -15.87 -16.23
N HIS A 645 -1.94 -16.97 -15.56
CA HIS A 645 -1.00 -17.96 -15.06
C HIS A 645 -1.29 -19.36 -15.63
N ALA A 646 -0.27 -20.03 -16.17
CA ALA A 646 -0.39 -21.43 -16.56
C ALA A 646 -0.40 -22.36 -15.34
N SER A 647 0.37 -22.05 -14.30
CA SER A 647 0.34 -22.81 -13.04
C SER A 647 0.98 -22.02 -11.91
N GLN A 648 0.56 -22.32 -10.68
CA GLN A 648 1.10 -21.72 -9.45
C GLN A 648 0.96 -22.70 -8.28
N GLY A 649 1.85 -22.56 -7.29
CA GLY A 649 1.71 -23.17 -5.98
C GLY A 649 1.02 -22.23 -4.98
N ASP A 650 0.37 -22.81 -3.97
CA ASP A 650 -0.13 -22.07 -2.80
C ASP A 650 1.09 -21.44 -2.09
N SER A 651 1.24 -20.11 -2.20
CA SER A 651 2.28 -19.19 -1.66
C SER A 651 2.89 -18.25 -2.70
N GLU A 652 2.95 -18.66 -3.97
CA GLU A 652 3.66 -17.92 -5.03
C GLU A 652 5.10 -17.49 -4.63
N LEU A 653 5.79 -18.39 -3.91
CA LEU A 653 6.97 -18.09 -3.10
C LEU A 653 8.04 -17.20 -3.76
N CYS A 654 8.34 -17.42 -5.04
CA CYS A 654 9.43 -16.73 -5.72
C CYS A 654 9.07 -15.33 -6.24
N GLY A 655 7.81 -14.92 -6.09
CA GLY A 655 7.30 -13.62 -6.53
C GLY A 655 6.35 -13.69 -7.72
N THR A 656 6.36 -14.78 -8.49
CA THR A 656 5.54 -14.97 -9.69
C THR A 656 5.12 -16.43 -9.86
N ALA A 657 4.07 -16.65 -10.64
CA ALA A 657 3.64 -17.95 -11.13
C ALA A 657 4.42 -18.39 -12.39
N ILE A 658 3.92 -19.39 -13.13
CA ILE A 658 4.24 -19.50 -14.56
C ILE A 658 3.34 -18.51 -15.31
N GLU A 659 3.86 -17.31 -15.44
CA GLU A 659 3.31 -16.14 -16.12
C GLU A 659 3.10 -16.43 -17.61
N CYS A 660 1.85 -16.66 -18.03
CA CYS A 660 1.54 -17.18 -19.35
C CYS A 660 0.23 -16.59 -19.86
N SER A 661 0.25 -15.91 -21.02
CA SER A 661 -0.95 -15.32 -21.63
C SER A 661 -2.08 -16.36 -21.80
N LEU A 662 -3.30 -15.99 -21.42
CA LEU A 662 -4.49 -16.85 -21.49
C LEU A 662 -5.63 -16.15 -22.24
N THR A 663 -6.61 -16.92 -22.69
CA THR A 663 -7.92 -16.43 -23.13
C THR A 663 -8.99 -17.16 -22.33
N GLY A 664 -9.87 -16.40 -21.69
CA GLY A 664 -10.97 -16.93 -20.88
C GLY A 664 -12.33 -16.64 -21.48
N VAL A 665 -13.29 -17.52 -21.27
CA VAL A 665 -14.71 -17.32 -21.60
C VAL A 665 -15.49 -17.17 -20.32
N PHE A 666 -16.15 -16.04 -20.14
CA PHE A 666 -16.82 -15.67 -18.90
C PHE A 666 -18.30 -15.45 -19.12
N GLN A 667 -19.15 -15.86 -18.17
CA GLN A 667 -20.51 -15.32 -18.06
C GLN A 667 -20.57 -14.35 -16.88
N ILE A 668 -21.11 -13.16 -17.13
CA ILE A 668 -21.18 -12.09 -16.12
C ILE A 668 -22.63 -11.91 -15.69
N VAL A 669 -22.93 -12.13 -14.41
CA VAL A 669 -24.29 -12.01 -13.86
C VAL A 669 -24.29 -10.98 -12.73
N LEU A 670 -25.19 -10.01 -12.82
CA LEU A 670 -25.42 -9.01 -11.78
C LEU A 670 -26.52 -9.46 -10.82
N HIS A 671 -26.20 -9.47 -9.53
CA HIS A 671 -27.15 -9.70 -8.44
C HIS A 671 -27.42 -8.40 -7.68
N LYS A 672 -28.67 -7.94 -7.73
CA LYS A 672 -29.07 -6.68 -7.10
C LYS A 672 -29.09 -6.81 -5.58
N ALA A 673 -28.54 -5.81 -4.88
CA ALA A 673 -28.44 -5.77 -3.42
C ALA A 673 -29.76 -6.09 -2.71
N ALA A 674 -30.89 -5.59 -3.24
CA ALA A 674 -32.23 -5.80 -2.70
C ALA A 674 -32.70 -7.27 -2.71
N ASN A 675 -32.11 -8.11 -3.56
CA ASN A 675 -32.53 -9.49 -3.80
C ASN A 675 -31.56 -10.52 -3.22
N LEU A 676 -30.52 -10.09 -2.51
CA LEU A 676 -29.44 -10.97 -2.05
C LEU A 676 -29.79 -11.83 -0.84
N ARG A 677 -30.87 -11.52 -0.11
CA ARG A 677 -31.09 -11.95 1.29
C ARG A 677 -30.85 -13.44 1.58
N ASP A 678 -31.21 -14.33 0.66
CA ASP A 678 -31.15 -15.78 0.85
C ASP A 678 -29.95 -16.45 0.14
N GLU A 679 -29.12 -15.65 -0.54
CA GLU A 679 -27.95 -16.11 -1.27
C GLU A 679 -26.73 -16.33 -0.35
N PRO A 680 -25.86 -17.32 -0.63
CA PRO A 680 -24.70 -17.58 0.22
C PRO A 680 -23.68 -16.45 0.17
N PHE A 681 -23.73 -15.64 -0.89
CA PHE A 681 -22.89 -14.47 -1.10
C PHE A 681 -23.55 -13.15 -0.66
N ALA A 682 -24.68 -13.16 0.04
CA ALA A 682 -25.44 -11.95 0.35
C ALA A 682 -24.64 -10.88 1.13
N ASP A 683 -23.86 -11.37 2.09
CA ASP A 683 -23.13 -10.57 3.08
C ASP A 683 -21.62 -10.57 2.78
N ILE A 684 -21.18 -10.90 1.56
CA ILE A 684 -19.75 -10.85 1.22
C ILE A 684 -19.31 -9.39 1.11
N ASP A 685 -18.17 -9.04 1.69
CA ASP A 685 -17.44 -7.79 1.45
C ASP A 685 -15.99 -8.12 1.05
N TYR A 686 -15.82 -9.33 0.52
CA TYR A 686 -14.56 -9.93 0.11
C TYR A 686 -14.79 -10.84 -1.10
N PRO A 687 -13.73 -11.20 -1.83
CA PRO A 687 -13.81 -12.16 -2.93
C PRO A 687 -14.18 -13.56 -2.43
N LEU A 688 -15.30 -14.09 -2.91
CA LEU A 688 -15.73 -15.47 -2.65
C LEU A 688 -15.61 -16.27 -3.95
N VAL A 689 -14.95 -17.42 -3.88
CA VAL A 689 -14.88 -18.37 -4.99
C VAL A 689 -15.77 -19.58 -4.70
N GLU A 690 -16.50 -20.01 -5.71
CA GLU A 690 -17.34 -21.21 -5.68
C GLU A 690 -16.91 -22.15 -6.81
N THR A 691 -16.68 -23.42 -6.47
CA THR A 691 -16.50 -24.51 -7.45
C THR A 691 -17.70 -25.43 -7.40
N ALA A 692 -17.69 -26.53 -8.16
CA ALA A 692 -18.73 -27.55 -8.07
C ALA A 692 -18.91 -28.06 -6.62
N ASP A 693 -17.80 -28.26 -5.91
CA ASP A 693 -17.77 -28.99 -4.64
C ASP A 693 -17.35 -28.14 -3.43
N GLU A 694 -16.85 -26.92 -3.63
CA GLU A 694 -16.20 -26.13 -2.58
C GLU A 694 -16.59 -24.65 -2.61
N TRP A 695 -16.52 -24.02 -1.44
CA TRP A 695 -16.42 -22.58 -1.27
C TRP A 695 -15.01 -22.24 -0.82
N VAL A 696 -14.41 -21.20 -1.41
CA VAL A 696 -13.08 -20.72 -1.06
C VAL A 696 -13.15 -19.24 -0.68
N ILE A 697 -12.81 -18.94 0.57
CA ILE A 697 -12.89 -17.60 1.17
C ILE A 697 -11.49 -17.02 1.31
N HIS A 698 -11.29 -15.77 0.92
CA HIS A 698 -9.99 -15.09 0.94
C HIS A 698 -9.88 -14.13 2.13
N GLY A 699 -8.92 -14.39 3.02
CA GLY A 699 -8.42 -13.47 4.03
C GLY A 699 -7.14 -12.78 3.59
N PHE A 700 -6.94 -11.53 4.01
CA PHE A 700 -5.75 -10.74 3.68
C PHE A 700 -5.13 -10.11 4.92
N SER A 701 -3.85 -9.72 4.84
CA SER A 701 -3.16 -8.99 5.92
C SER A 701 -4.00 -7.82 6.42
N HIS A 702 -4.62 -7.10 5.47
CA HIS A 702 -5.57 -6.03 5.70
C HIS A 702 -6.80 -6.23 4.81
N PRO A 703 -8.01 -6.44 5.37
CA PRO A 703 -9.22 -6.79 4.59
C PRO A 703 -9.58 -5.74 3.53
N ASP A 704 -9.43 -4.46 3.89
CA ASP A 704 -9.59 -3.30 3.02
C ASP A 704 -8.45 -2.30 3.32
N TYR A 705 -7.28 -2.58 2.74
CA TYR A 705 -6.06 -1.81 3.01
C TYR A 705 -6.17 -0.35 2.55
N LEU A 706 -7.00 -0.08 1.54
CA LEU A 706 -7.25 1.25 1.02
C LEU A 706 -7.98 2.11 2.06
N LYS A 707 -9.05 1.60 2.66
CA LYS A 707 -9.75 2.30 3.75
C LYS A 707 -8.89 2.40 5.01
N GLU A 708 -8.15 1.35 5.35
CA GLU A 708 -7.34 1.34 6.57
C GLU A 708 -6.21 2.37 6.50
N PHE A 709 -5.49 2.44 5.39
CA PHE A 709 -4.29 3.26 5.24
C PHE A 709 -4.49 4.55 4.44
N GLY A 710 -5.65 4.76 3.82
CA GLY A 710 -5.98 5.96 3.03
C GLY A 710 -4.84 6.37 2.10
N ASN A 711 -4.41 7.63 2.14
CA ASN A 711 -3.33 8.14 1.27
C ASN A 711 -1.98 7.42 1.45
N LYS A 712 -1.76 6.71 2.56
CA LYS A 712 -0.53 5.92 2.80
C LYS A 712 -0.65 4.47 2.31
N ALA A 713 -1.81 4.04 1.81
CA ALA A 713 -2.05 2.65 1.43
C ALA A 713 -1.01 2.11 0.44
N ARG A 714 -0.58 2.95 -0.51
CA ARG A 714 0.40 2.62 -1.56
C ARG A 714 1.82 2.30 -1.04
N SER A 715 2.14 2.65 0.19
CA SER A 715 3.44 2.37 0.82
C SER A 715 3.31 1.47 2.04
N ALA A 716 2.33 1.75 2.90
CA ALA A 716 2.13 1.05 4.16
C ALA A 716 1.82 -0.45 3.97
N ILE A 717 1.13 -0.83 2.89
CA ILE A 717 0.74 -2.23 2.66
C ILE A 717 1.95 -3.16 2.52
N TYR A 718 3.02 -2.68 1.89
CA TYR A 718 4.24 -3.45 1.69
C TYR A 718 5.16 -3.48 2.92
N GLU A 719 4.91 -2.63 3.91
CA GLU A 719 5.64 -2.64 5.19
C GLU A 719 4.92 -3.44 6.28
N LYS A 720 3.64 -3.75 6.07
CA LYS A 720 2.74 -4.35 7.07
C LYS A 720 2.21 -5.73 6.66
N SER A 721 2.75 -6.33 5.60
CA SER A 721 2.44 -7.68 5.15
C SER A 721 2.64 -8.72 6.26
N SER A 722 1.65 -9.57 6.52
CA SER A 722 1.80 -10.64 7.50
C SER A 722 0.73 -11.74 7.34
N LEU A 723 1.16 -13.00 7.48
CA LEU A 723 0.26 -14.16 7.45
C LEU A 723 -0.63 -14.25 8.70
N ASP A 724 -0.19 -13.71 9.84
CA ASP A 724 -0.96 -13.81 11.10
C ASP A 724 -2.27 -13.00 11.03
N PRO A 725 -2.27 -11.70 10.62
CA PRO A 725 -3.48 -10.97 10.31
C PRO A 725 -4.31 -11.59 9.17
N ALA A 726 -3.67 -12.11 8.11
CA ALA A 726 -4.36 -12.76 7.01
C ALA A 726 -5.14 -14.01 7.45
N MET A 727 -4.53 -14.84 8.30
CA MET A 727 -5.19 -15.99 8.91
C MET A 727 -6.35 -15.57 9.81
N ARG A 728 -6.18 -14.49 10.61
CA ARG A 728 -7.27 -13.95 11.44
C ARG A 728 -8.43 -13.43 10.61
N ASP A 729 -8.15 -12.79 9.48
CA ASP A 729 -9.16 -12.32 8.54
C ASP A 729 -9.90 -13.50 7.88
N ALA A 730 -9.17 -14.50 7.37
CA ALA A 730 -9.75 -15.72 6.81
C ALA A 730 -10.66 -16.43 7.83
N PHE A 731 -10.22 -16.53 9.09
CA PHE A 731 -11.04 -17.04 10.20
C PHE A 731 -12.34 -16.24 10.37
N ARG A 732 -12.26 -14.90 10.49
CA ARG A 732 -13.44 -14.04 10.71
C ARG A 732 -14.43 -14.15 9.57
N LYS A 733 -13.95 -14.14 8.33
CA LYS A 733 -14.78 -14.27 7.11
C LYS A 733 -15.43 -15.64 7.03
N THR A 734 -14.69 -16.70 7.31
CA THR A 734 -15.19 -18.08 7.36
C THR A 734 -16.25 -18.25 8.45
N ARG A 735 -15.99 -17.75 9.65
CA ARG A 735 -16.96 -17.72 10.75
C ARG A 735 -18.23 -17.01 10.33
N ARG A 736 -18.09 -15.80 9.76
CA ARG A 736 -19.23 -15.01 9.28
C ARG A 736 -20.03 -15.78 8.24
N PHE A 737 -19.37 -16.37 7.23
CA PHE A 737 -20.01 -17.17 6.19
C PHE A 737 -20.77 -18.38 6.76
N LEU A 738 -20.15 -19.14 7.65
CA LEU A 738 -20.78 -20.30 8.29
C LEU A 738 -21.99 -19.90 9.15
N MET A 739 -21.93 -18.74 9.81
CA MET A 739 -23.05 -18.24 10.61
C MET A 739 -24.19 -17.69 9.73
N THR A 740 -23.86 -16.91 8.70
CA THR A 740 -24.88 -16.21 7.89
C THR A 740 -25.44 -17.10 6.77
N ALA A 741 -24.59 -17.74 5.98
CA ALA A 741 -25.00 -18.54 4.82
C ALA A 741 -25.40 -19.97 5.21
N MET A 742 -24.76 -20.54 6.24
CA MET A 742 -25.05 -21.90 6.70
C MET A 742 -25.86 -21.95 8.00
N GLY A 743 -26.07 -20.82 8.67
CA GLY A 743 -26.94 -20.77 9.85
C GLY A 743 -26.39 -21.48 11.08
N LEU A 744 -25.07 -21.55 11.22
CA LEU A 744 -24.41 -22.10 12.40
C LEU A 744 -24.37 -21.04 13.51
N THR A 745 -24.40 -21.48 14.77
CA THR A 745 -23.99 -20.64 15.89
C THR A 745 -22.47 -20.38 15.80
N GLU A 746 -21.98 -19.38 16.55
CA GLU A 746 -20.54 -19.09 16.59
C GLU A 746 -19.73 -20.29 17.10
N ASP A 747 -20.20 -20.96 18.16
CA ASP A 747 -19.53 -22.13 18.74
C ASP A 747 -19.48 -23.31 17.76
N GLU A 748 -20.58 -23.59 17.05
CA GLU A 748 -20.62 -24.62 16.00
C GLU A 748 -19.70 -24.27 14.83
N ALA A 749 -19.69 -23.00 14.39
CA ALA A 749 -18.83 -22.55 13.30
C ALA A 749 -17.34 -22.72 13.66
N ILE A 750 -16.95 -22.34 14.88
CA ILE A 750 -15.58 -22.52 15.39
C ILE A 750 -15.22 -24.00 15.46
N SER A 751 -16.10 -24.84 16.00
CA SER A 751 -15.86 -26.27 16.07
C SER A 751 -15.70 -26.88 14.68
N LEU A 752 -16.59 -26.57 13.72
CA LEU A 752 -16.55 -27.10 12.37
C LEU A 752 -15.28 -26.68 11.63
N MET A 753 -14.95 -25.38 11.65
CA MET A 753 -13.79 -24.89 10.90
C MET A 753 -12.46 -25.40 11.46
N SER A 754 -12.43 -25.83 12.72
CA SER A 754 -11.23 -26.40 13.35
C SER A 754 -10.98 -27.85 12.93
N VAL A 755 -11.99 -28.58 12.46
CA VAL A 755 -11.89 -30.03 12.18
C VAL A 755 -12.14 -30.41 10.73
N ALA A 756 -12.71 -29.50 9.91
CA ALA A 756 -13.14 -29.83 8.55
C ALA A 756 -13.03 -28.67 7.54
N VAL A 757 -12.41 -27.54 7.90
CA VAL A 757 -12.06 -26.45 6.97
C VAL A 757 -10.54 -26.34 6.91
N ASP A 758 -10.01 -26.35 5.70
CA ASP A 758 -8.57 -26.24 5.46
C ASP A 758 -8.19 -24.79 5.21
N PHE A 759 -7.21 -24.26 5.96
CA PHE A 759 -6.65 -22.94 5.73
C PHE A 759 -5.28 -23.08 5.06
N GLY A 760 -5.11 -22.45 3.91
CA GLY A 760 -3.88 -22.49 3.11
C GLY A 760 -3.35 -21.08 2.81
N VAL A 761 -2.04 -20.97 2.61
CA VAL A 761 -1.44 -19.71 2.15
C VAL A 761 -1.75 -19.53 0.67
N THR A 762 -2.30 -18.38 0.29
CA THR A 762 -2.58 -18.06 -1.11
C THR A 762 -1.33 -17.51 -1.79
N GLN A 763 -0.83 -16.39 -1.29
CA GLN A 763 0.42 -15.75 -1.69
C GLN A 763 1.07 -14.99 -0.53
N VAL A 764 2.38 -14.78 -0.63
CA VAL A 764 3.19 -13.98 0.32
C VAL A 764 4.07 -12.95 -0.39
N VAL A 765 3.62 -12.42 -1.52
CA VAL A 765 4.47 -11.59 -2.39
C VAL A 765 3.87 -10.24 -2.76
N ASP A 766 2.56 -10.02 -2.58
CA ASP A 766 1.86 -8.85 -3.16
C ASP A 766 1.57 -7.70 -2.19
N GLY A 767 2.38 -7.59 -1.14
CA GLY A 767 2.15 -6.61 -0.08
C GLY A 767 0.96 -7.00 0.83
N ASN A 768 -0.24 -7.13 0.29
CA ASN A 768 -1.39 -7.64 1.05
C ASN A 768 -1.45 -9.17 0.98
N TRP A 769 -0.66 -9.86 1.82
CA TRP A 769 -0.56 -11.33 1.78
C TRP A 769 -1.91 -12.02 2.04
N GLY A 770 -2.11 -13.17 1.40
CA GLY A 770 -3.38 -13.89 1.37
C GLY A 770 -3.34 -15.25 2.06
N VAL A 771 -4.43 -15.57 2.76
CA VAL A 771 -4.75 -16.92 3.27
C VAL A 771 -6.15 -17.27 2.79
N HIS A 772 -6.35 -18.48 2.27
CA HIS A 772 -7.68 -18.96 1.85
C HIS A 772 -8.19 -20.05 2.78
N ALA A 773 -9.51 -20.10 2.97
CA ALA A 773 -10.22 -21.16 3.68
C ALA A 773 -11.07 -21.97 2.69
N VAL A 774 -10.92 -23.30 2.68
CA VAL A 774 -11.65 -24.21 1.79
C VAL A 774 -12.73 -24.97 2.55
N ILE A 775 -13.98 -24.82 2.12
CA ILE A 775 -15.16 -25.41 2.73
C ILE A 775 -15.86 -26.33 1.72
N ARG A 776 -15.87 -27.64 1.98
CA ARG A 776 -16.56 -28.61 1.13
C ARG A 776 -18.09 -28.52 1.27
N LYS A 777 -18.80 -28.39 0.16
CA LYS A 777 -20.27 -28.33 0.10
C LYS A 777 -20.95 -29.60 0.58
N SER A 778 -20.31 -30.76 0.39
CA SER A 778 -20.85 -32.07 0.79
C SER A 778 -21.14 -32.17 2.29
N MET A 779 -20.46 -31.37 3.13
CA MET A 779 -20.73 -31.27 4.57
C MET A 779 -22.14 -30.76 4.90
N PHE A 780 -22.81 -30.10 3.95
CA PHE A 780 -24.11 -29.46 4.13
C PHE A 780 -25.23 -30.11 3.31
N ALA A 781 -24.99 -31.28 2.68
CA ALA A 781 -25.90 -31.91 1.71
C ALA A 781 -27.32 -32.25 2.23
N GLY A 782 -27.57 -32.16 3.54
CA GLY A 782 -28.89 -32.34 4.15
C GLY A 782 -29.40 -31.13 4.95
N ARG A 783 -28.70 -29.99 4.91
CA ARG A 783 -29.03 -28.80 5.71
C ARG A 783 -29.96 -27.89 4.92
N VAL A 784 -31.14 -27.62 5.48
CA VAL A 784 -32.03 -26.55 5.00
C VAL A 784 -31.45 -25.23 5.51
N ARG A 785 -31.13 -24.29 4.61
CA ARG A 785 -30.67 -22.96 5.03
C ARG A 785 -31.73 -22.33 5.94
N PRO A 786 -31.36 -21.68 7.06
CA PRO A 786 -32.33 -20.95 7.85
C PRO A 786 -32.94 -19.86 6.98
N GLN A 787 -34.28 -19.76 6.97
CA GLN A 787 -34.93 -18.56 6.46
C GLN A 787 -34.52 -17.40 7.36
N ALA A 788 -34.03 -16.31 6.76
CA ALA A 788 -33.67 -15.12 7.53
C ALA A 788 -34.88 -14.68 8.38
N ALA A 789 -34.68 -14.55 9.70
CA ALA A 789 -35.73 -14.09 10.61
C ALA A 789 -36.35 -12.80 10.05
N PRO A 790 -37.69 -12.65 10.03
CA PRO A 790 -38.33 -11.43 9.59
C PRO A 790 -37.73 -10.26 10.36
N SER A 791 -37.37 -9.18 9.65
CA SER A 791 -36.88 -7.96 10.26
C SER A 791 -37.83 -7.60 11.41
N VAL A 792 -37.33 -7.65 12.64
CA VAL A 792 -38.08 -7.16 13.80
C VAL A 792 -38.12 -5.65 13.63
N ASN A 793 -39.09 -5.18 12.85
CA ASN A 793 -39.52 -3.79 12.89
C ASN A 793 -40.18 -3.61 14.24
N SER A 794 -39.49 -2.96 15.19
CA SER A 794 -40.10 -2.38 16.39
C SER A 794 -39.07 -1.55 17.15
N PRO A 795 -39.51 -0.46 17.80
CA PRO A 795 -39.96 0.82 17.27
C PRO A 795 -38.90 1.93 17.37
#